data_AF-A0A5C5VD34-F1
#
_entry.id   AF-A0A5C5VD34-F1
#
_cell.length_a   1.000
_cell.length_b   1.000
_cell.length_c   1.000
_cell.angle_alpha   90.00
_cell.angle_beta   90.00
_cell.angle_gamma   90.00
#
_symmetry.space_group_name_H-M   'P 1'
#
loop_
_entity.id
_entity.type
_entity.pdbx_description
1 polymer ?
#
loop_
_entity_poly.entity_id
_entity_poly.type
_entity_poly.pdbx_seq_one_letter_code
_entity_poly.pdbx_strand_id
1 'polypeptide(L)'
;MNRSAYAPFLNLAVLLALAGTLLAPAGCRQRQESRYSAGSGGMGSAKEAAAMLESDFVKLDNLPDSIPLELSPPTVLLDSRFSSDGKDVEVTVSRPEGIAGAPWNTLEIVSGNANFRDLGVRPNDIIKLYMFPDSETRDRQNATGEVDPQMVTHEATDLLVAQVLDDLKLQVIDGIRPPGNLSIRVPEELYAETFGLRIDQLDDLRAQGKVDAFGVNIPAENVALDQLHNLVPTIAWPPRIEIWRNKDAKMQAITRALGRYARNGEPALGWEPTPDADELARLTESFNRWLRSRKQTNPVDPPELLASLPAELREKAPVADYISPDALNRDTFAVHEGRLIQQASWARDIAAWNAGDAFDPLPRAERLFDWVVRNVTLSNSPRLRNHRPWQTLVFGRGNAAKRSWLFAMLCRQQRIPCCVITLPAGDQGGGDWLWCGIVDHDQLYLFDPQLGLPLPGPDGKVLTFAQAQADPGLLDSLSRPDLSYPVDADSLANAEFAVVAEPLSLSSRAQQLQQQQSGSSAIVLTVDADEAAKLLEQAPGVSDVVLWRHPFENLRRELVLGAASNAAAETARNAAALDLRPFAWSPRLWQARLLYFRGMLETEREAKKKGVLHDPINDHRAAAQLYLHPRVRPSEKTLSQAVPNTERLQIYHRTKADATLWLAELKNEEGEHAQALQWFDRVDVDDPENDHLRDAVRYGKARALEGLGRNEEAAELYRGDDSPQRLGNLIRADRLAADANQP
;
A
#
# COMPACT_ATOMS: atom_id res chain seq x y z
N MET A 1 -64.81 -25.00 -8.36
CA MET A 1 -65.39 -25.42 -9.67
C MET A 1 -64.24 -25.87 -10.57
N ASN A 2 -64.32 -27.13 -11.02
CA ASN A 2 -63.66 -27.86 -12.13
C ASN A 2 -62.15 -27.65 -12.40
N ARG A 3 -61.23 -28.63 -12.23
CA ARG A 3 -61.05 -30.02 -12.72
C ARG A 3 -60.87 -30.22 -14.24
N SER A 4 -59.87 -31.05 -14.55
CA SER A 4 -59.62 -31.93 -15.73
C SER A 4 -58.50 -31.43 -16.66
N ALA A 5 -57.34 -32.07 -16.86
CA ALA A 5 -56.94 -33.47 -17.01
C ALA A 5 -57.23 -34.09 -18.40
N TYR A 6 -56.18 -34.77 -18.90
CA TYR A 6 -56.09 -35.85 -19.92
C TYR A 6 -55.70 -35.52 -21.38
N ALA A 7 -54.50 -36.02 -21.73
CA ALA A 7 -54.11 -36.50 -23.06
C ALA A 7 -54.76 -37.87 -23.36
N PRO A 8 -54.77 -38.32 -24.64
CA PRO A 8 -54.06 -39.58 -24.95
C PRO A 8 -53.45 -39.74 -26.37
N PHE A 9 -52.29 -40.42 -26.42
CA PHE A 9 -51.84 -41.58 -27.23
C PHE A 9 -52.22 -41.87 -28.70
N LEU A 10 -51.18 -42.26 -29.50
CA LEU A 10 -50.99 -43.37 -30.50
C LEU A 10 -50.20 -42.85 -31.74
N ASN A 11 -49.12 -43.43 -32.29
CA ASN A 11 -48.62 -44.81 -32.52
C ASN A 11 -47.06 -44.83 -32.52
N LEU A 12 -46.31 -45.77 -31.90
CA LEU A 12 -46.01 -47.20 -32.24
C LEU A 12 -45.32 -47.37 -33.62
N ALA A 13 -44.19 -48.07 -33.87
CA ALA A 13 -43.05 -48.70 -33.19
C ALA A 13 -42.11 -49.27 -34.30
N VAL A 14 -41.06 -50.06 -33.95
CA VAL A 14 -40.17 -50.93 -34.77
C VAL A 14 -38.79 -50.27 -35.07
N LEU A 15 -37.59 -50.76 -34.68
CA LEU A 15 -37.08 -52.08 -34.26
C LEU A 15 -35.74 -51.98 -33.45
N LEU A 16 -35.57 -52.89 -32.48
CA LEU A 16 -34.37 -53.29 -31.70
C LEU A 16 -33.29 -53.96 -32.60
N ALA A 17 -31.98 -53.71 -32.47
CA ALA A 17 -30.97 -54.17 -31.50
C ALA A 17 -30.40 -55.61 -31.68
N LEU A 18 -29.05 -55.68 -31.66
CA LEU A 18 -28.12 -56.69 -31.10
C LEU A 18 -27.41 -57.77 -31.97
N ALA A 19 -26.07 -57.71 -31.85
CA ALA A 19 -25.07 -58.80 -31.71
C ALA A 19 -24.76 -59.73 -32.91
N GLY A 20 -23.53 -60.19 -33.20
CA GLY A 20 -22.22 -59.99 -32.57
C GLY A 20 -21.16 -60.94 -33.17
N THR A 21 -19.89 -60.61 -32.88
CA THR A 21 -18.70 -61.49 -32.69
C THR A 21 -17.88 -62.13 -33.83
N LEU A 22 -16.56 -61.84 -33.71
CA LEU A 22 -15.36 -62.68 -33.82
C LEU A 22 -14.71 -62.95 -35.20
N LEU A 23 -13.47 -62.45 -35.37
CA LEU A 23 -12.27 -63.26 -35.65
C LEU A 23 -10.99 -62.40 -35.53
N ALA A 24 -10.04 -62.85 -34.71
CA ALA A 24 -8.65 -62.40 -34.68
C ALA A 24 -7.82 -63.25 -35.66
N PRO A 25 -6.65 -62.75 -36.11
CA PRO A 25 -5.43 -63.38 -35.59
C PRO A 25 -4.27 -62.39 -35.29
N ALA A 26 -3.34 -62.90 -34.50
CA ALA A 26 -2.08 -62.28 -34.11
C ALA A 26 -1.11 -62.07 -35.30
N GLY A 27 -0.29 -61.03 -35.21
CA GLY A 27 0.85 -60.79 -36.09
C GLY A 27 1.76 -59.68 -35.56
N CYS A 28 2.93 -60.06 -35.04
CA CYS A 28 3.97 -59.17 -34.54
C CYS A 28 4.67 -58.34 -35.63
N ARG A 29 5.02 -57.10 -35.25
CA ARG A 29 6.17 -56.28 -35.68
C ARG A 29 6.42 -56.06 -37.18
N GLN A 30 6.17 -54.82 -37.61
CA GLN A 30 7.20 -54.09 -38.34
C GLN A 30 7.15 -52.60 -37.98
N ARG A 31 8.30 -52.12 -37.50
CA ARG A 31 8.62 -50.74 -37.12
C ARG A 31 8.64 -49.91 -38.40
N GLN A 32 7.60 -49.12 -38.64
CA GLN A 32 7.58 -48.16 -39.74
C GLN A 32 7.78 -46.78 -39.14
N GLU A 33 9.01 -46.28 -39.24
CA GLU A 33 9.37 -44.90 -38.97
C GLU A 33 8.52 -44.01 -39.88
N SER A 34 7.44 -43.45 -39.34
CA SER A 34 6.77 -42.34 -39.99
C SER A 34 7.69 -41.13 -39.84
N ARG A 35 8.29 -40.75 -40.96
CA ARG A 35 8.91 -39.45 -41.15
C ARG A 35 7.90 -38.38 -40.76
N TYR A 36 8.05 -37.82 -39.56
CA TYR A 36 7.45 -36.54 -39.24
C TYR A 36 8.00 -35.53 -40.24
N SER A 37 7.14 -35.09 -41.16
CA SER A 37 7.43 -33.91 -41.95
C SER A 37 7.52 -32.74 -40.96
N ALA A 38 8.73 -32.20 -40.84
CA ALA A 38 8.96 -30.90 -40.26
C ALA A 38 8.25 -29.86 -41.14
N GLY A 39 7.04 -29.47 -40.73
CA GLY A 39 6.19 -28.59 -41.53
C GLY A 39 4.95 -28.13 -40.78
N SER A 40 5.10 -27.54 -39.59
CA SER A 40 4.10 -26.65 -38.94
C SER A 40 4.57 -26.07 -37.59
N GLY A 41 5.87 -25.76 -37.43
CA GLY A 41 6.45 -25.30 -36.16
C GLY A 41 5.95 -23.94 -35.60
N GLY A 42 5.05 -23.24 -36.29
CA GLY A 42 4.52 -21.94 -35.84
C GLY A 42 3.20 -22.00 -35.06
N MET A 43 2.34 -22.99 -35.29
CA MET A 43 1.00 -23.02 -34.70
C MET A 43 0.96 -23.64 -33.30
N GLY A 44 1.87 -24.58 -33.01
CA GLY A 44 2.03 -25.17 -31.67
C GLY A 44 2.50 -24.14 -30.63
N SER A 45 3.54 -23.38 -30.98
CA SER A 45 4.16 -22.39 -30.08
C SER A 45 3.21 -21.26 -29.67
N ALA A 46 2.37 -20.74 -30.57
CA ALA A 46 1.42 -19.68 -30.24
C ALA A 46 0.29 -20.16 -29.30
N LYS A 47 -0.19 -21.40 -29.51
CA LYS A 47 -1.21 -22.02 -28.64
C LYS A 47 -0.65 -22.33 -27.25
N GLU A 48 0.60 -22.82 -27.19
CA GLU A 48 1.31 -23.04 -25.94
C GLU A 48 1.54 -21.73 -25.17
N ALA A 49 1.93 -20.66 -25.86
CA ALA A 49 2.11 -19.33 -25.25
C ALA A 49 0.79 -18.76 -24.70
N ALA A 50 -0.33 -18.95 -25.41
CA ALA A 50 -1.65 -18.53 -24.94
C ALA A 50 -2.10 -19.33 -23.70
N ALA A 51 -1.91 -20.65 -23.71
CA ALA A 51 -2.25 -21.51 -22.57
C ALA A 51 -1.38 -21.21 -21.34
N MET A 52 -0.09 -20.89 -21.54
CA MET A 52 0.80 -20.43 -20.46
C MET A 52 0.27 -19.14 -19.85
N LEU A 53 -0.12 -18.17 -20.68
CA LEU A 53 -0.63 -16.89 -20.20
C LEU A 53 -1.96 -17.04 -19.45
N GLU A 54 -2.87 -17.86 -19.94
CA GLU A 54 -4.12 -18.19 -19.24
C GLU A 54 -3.84 -18.82 -17.87
N SER A 55 -2.87 -19.74 -17.79
CA SER A 55 -2.42 -20.29 -16.52
C SER A 55 -1.84 -19.23 -15.59
N ASP A 56 -1.11 -18.24 -16.10
CA ASP A 56 -0.52 -17.19 -15.28
C ASP A 56 -1.56 -16.18 -14.77
N PHE A 57 -2.63 -15.91 -15.52
CA PHE A 57 -3.78 -15.15 -14.99
C PHE A 57 -4.52 -15.93 -13.90
N VAL A 58 -4.72 -17.24 -14.09
CA VAL A 58 -5.29 -18.09 -13.02
C VAL A 58 -4.40 -18.07 -11.77
N LYS A 59 -3.08 -18.08 -11.92
CA LYS A 59 -2.17 -17.93 -10.77
C LYS A 59 -2.26 -16.55 -10.15
N LEU A 60 -2.37 -15.48 -10.94
CA LEU A 60 -2.55 -14.11 -10.46
C LEU A 60 -3.79 -14.01 -9.57
N ASP A 61 -4.91 -14.57 -10.02
CA ASP A 61 -6.20 -14.59 -9.31
C ASP A 61 -6.16 -15.47 -8.03
N ASN A 62 -5.31 -16.50 -8.03
CA ASN A 62 -5.13 -17.42 -6.91
C ASN A 62 -3.85 -17.17 -6.10
N LEU A 63 -3.20 -16.00 -6.28
CA LEU A 63 -2.04 -15.61 -5.49
C LEU A 63 -2.28 -15.72 -3.98
N PRO A 64 -3.45 -15.32 -3.42
CA PRO A 64 -3.72 -15.47 -1.99
C PRO A 64 -3.54 -16.91 -1.49
N ASP A 65 -3.83 -17.91 -2.31
CA ASP A 65 -3.76 -19.33 -1.94
C ASP A 65 -2.32 -19.87 -1.94
N SER A 66 -1.40 -19.14 -2.57
CA SER A 66 0.02 -19.53 -2.69
C SER A 66 0.93 -18.97 -1.58
N ILE A 67 0.38 -18.15 -0.67
CA ILE A 67 1.16 -17.38 0.29
C ILE A 67 1.74 -18.30 1.38
N PRO A 68 3.08 -18.31 1.57
CA PRO A 68 3.69 -19.01 2.69
C PRO A 68 3.26 -18.36 4.02
N LEU A 69 2.45 -19.07 4.80
CA LEU A 69 1.85 -18.54 6.04
C LEU A 69 2.76 -18.67 7.25
N GLU A 70 3.76 -19.52 7.19
CA GLU A 70 4.72 -19.72 8.28
C GLU A 70 5.90 -18.77 8.11
N LEU A 71 6.04 -17.84 9.05
CA LEU A 71 7.28 -17.12 9.31
C LEU A 71 7.67 -17.39 10.75
N SER A 72 8.91 -17.82 10.97
CA SER A 72 9.41 -17.91 12.34
C SER A 72 9.83 -16.52 12.82
N PRO A 73 9.26 -16.02 13.94
CA PRO A 73 9.67 -14.74 14.47
C PRO A 73 11.15 -14.80 14.86
N PRO A 74 11.89 -13.69 14.74
CA PRO A 74 13.28 -13.70 15.15
C PRO A 74 13.40 -13.90 16.66
N THR A 75 14.39 -14.63 17.14
CA THR A 75 14.65 -14.82 18.56
C THR A 75 15.62 -13.78 19.08
N VAL A 76 15.35 -13.23 20.25
CA VAL A 76 16.34 -12.40 20.97
C VAL A 76 17.52 -13.30 21.35
N LEU A 77 18.72 -12.91 20.95
CA LEU A 77 19.98 -13.49 21.43
C LEU A 77 20.55 -12.69 22.60
N LEU A 78 20.38 -11.36 22.56
CA LEU A 78 20.92 -10.45 23.56
C LEU A 78 19.97 -9.28 23.79
N ASP A 79 19.58 -9.09 25.04
CA ASP A 79 19.03 -7.85 25.59
C ASP A 79 19.38 -7.83 27.09
N SER A 80 18.84 -6.87 27.84
CA SER A 80 19.12 -6.76 29.28
C SER A 80 18.81 -8.03 30.07
N ARG A 81 17.83 -8.85 29.66
CA ARG A 81 17.43 -10.07 30.35
C ARG A 81 18.37 -11.24 30.08
N PHE A 82 19.09 -11.20 28.96
CA PHE A 82 20.11 -12.17 28.58
C PHE A 82 21.54 -11.70 28.92
N SER A 83 21.69 -10.46 29.41
CA SER A 83 22.93 -10.01 30.03
C SER A 83 23.19 -10.75 31.35
N SER A 84 24.46 -10.86 31.73
CA SER A 84 24.87 -11.54 32.97
C SER A 84 24.46 -10.81 34.25
N ASP A 85 24.16 -9.52 34.19
CA ASP A 85 23.79 -8.68 35.35
C ASP A 85 22.36 -8.12 35.29
N GLY A 86 21.58 -8.48 34.27
CA GLY A 86 20.21 -8.02 34.09
C GLY A 86 20.09 -6.57 33.59
N LYS A 87 21.19 -5.94 33.17
CA LYS A 87 21.23 -4.53 32.73
C LYS A 87 21.44 -4.42 31.22
N ASP A 88 21.19 -3.22 30.70
CA ASP A 88 21.43 -2.92 29.29
C ASP A 88 22.89 -3.22 28.90
N VAL A 89 23.08 -3.71 27.67
CA VAL A 89 24.41 -3.99 27.12
C VAL A 89 24.88 -2.77 26.36
N GLU A 90 25.97 -2.17 26.83
CA GLU A 90 26.53 -0.95 26.27
C GLU A 90 27.74 -1.28 25.40
N VAL A 91 27.86 -0.62 24.25
CA VAL A 91 28.99 -0.79 23.33
C VAL A 91 29.63 0.54 22.98
N THR A 92 30.92 0.55 22.66
CA THR A 92 31.55 1.66 21.94
C THR A 92 31.57 1.37 20.45
N VAL A 93 31.38 2.42 19.64
CA VAL A 93 31.46 2.32 18.17
C VAL A 93 32.78 2.90 17.69
N SER A 94 33.53 2.09 16.94
CA SER A 94 34.89 2.41 16.47
C SER A 94 35.11 1.98 15.02
N ARG A 95 36.30 2.27 14.53
CA ARG A 95 36.77 1.85 13.20
C ARG A 95 37.46 0.49 13.29
N PRO A 96 37.50 -0.25 12.17
CA PRO A 96 38.45 -1.33 11.99
C PRO A 96 39.89 -0.81 12.18
N GLU A 97 40.67 -1.47 13.04
CA GLU A 97 42.07 -1.11 13.28
C GLU A 97 42.89 -1.21 11.99
N GLY A 98 43.74 -0.20 11.74
CA GLY A 98 44.71 -0.21 10.64
C GLY A 98 44.18 0.10 9.24
N ILE A 99 42.90 0.45 9.08
CA ILE A 99 42.30 0.79 7.77
C ILE A 99 41.95 2.28 7.72
N ALA A 100 42.79 3.07 7.05
CA ALA A 100 42.54 4.49 6.82
C ALA A 100 41.27 4.69 5.98
N GLY A 101 40.35 5.55 6.45
CA GLY A 101 39.09 5.86 5.78
C GLY A 101 37.97 4.82 5.95
N ALA A 102 38.16 3.78 6.77
CA ALA A 102 37.12 2.81 7.05
C ALA A 102 35.90 3.44 7.77
N PRO A 103 34.67 3.00 7.48
CA PRO A 103 33.48 3.47 8.17
C PRO A 103 33.51 3.04 9.64
N TRP A 104 32.80 3.76 10.51
CA TRP A 104 32.50 3.28 11.86
C TRP A 104 31.57 2.08 11.78
N ASN A 105 32.12 0.88 11.88
CA ASN A 105 31.33 -0.34 11.77
C ASN A 105 31.78 -1.41 12.75
N THR A 106 32.64 -1.08 13.72
CA THR A 106 33.06 -2.00 14.78
C THR A 106 32.36 -1.63 16.08
N LEU A 107 31.72 -2.60 16.72
CA LEU A 107 31.10 -2.45 18.03
C LEU A 107 31.84 -3.30 19.05
N GLU A 108 32.18 -2.71 20.20
CA GLU A 108 32.87 -3.36 21.30
C GLU A 108 32.06 -3.22 22.60
N ILE A 109 31.73 -4.34 23.26
CA ILE A 109 31.02 -4.34 24.54
C ILE A 109 31.90 -3.71 25.62
N VAL A 110 31.40 -2.64 26.25
CA VAL A 110 32.10 -1.95 27.35
C VAL A 110 31.46 -2.21 28.71
N SER A 111 30.18 -2.60 28.75
CA SER A 111 29.49 -2.96 29.99
C SER A 111 30.05 -4.23 30.63
N GLY A 112 30.76 -5.07 29.87
CA GLY A 112 31.34 -6.34 30.34
C GLY A 112 30.30 -7.40 30.76
N ASN A 113 29.01 -7.14 30.51
CA ASN A 113 27.90 -7.99 30.95
C ASN A 113 27.39 -8.96 29.87
N ALA A 114 28.06 -9.07 28.72
CA ALA A 114 27.70 -9.97 27.63
C ALA A 114 28.94 -10.43 26.82
N ASN A 115 28.81 -11.56 26.13
CA ASN A 115 29.84 -12.12 25.25
C ASN A 115 29.20 -12.61 23.94
N PHE A 116 29.63 -12.07 22.80
CA PHE A 116 29.03 -12.36 21.50
C PHE A 116 29.18 -13.83 21.08
N ARG A 117 30.31 -14.47 21.36
CA ARG A 117 30.55 -15.85 20.96
C ARG A 117 29.77 -16.84 21.84
N ASP A 118 29.66 -16.59 23.13
CA ASP A 118 28.90 -17.43 24.06
C ASP A 118 27.40 -17.40 23.76
N LEU A 119 26.88 -16.22 23.39
CA LEU A 119 25.52 -16.03 22.92
C LEU A 119 25.30 -16.60 21.50
N GLY A 120 26.38 -17.09 20.89
CA GLY A 120 26.39 -17.72 19.58
C GLY A 120 26.01 -16.76 18.47
N VAL A 121 26.34 -15.47 18.58
CA VAL A 121 26.12 -14.42 17.56
C VAL A 121 26.88 -14.77 16.28
N ARG A 122 26.29 -14.50 15.12
CA ARG A 122 26.79 -14.90 13.79
C ARG A 122 26.53 -13.80 12.76
N PRO A 123 27.21 -13.86 11.59
CA PRO A 123 26.86 -13.02 10.45
C PRO A 123 25.36 -13.05 10.14
N ASN A 124 24.80 -11.89 9.82
CA ASN A 124 23.37 -11.61 9.57
C ASN A 124 22.42 -11.61 10.77
N ASP A 125 22.91 -11.78 12.01
CA ASP A 125 22.09 -11.39 13.15
C ASP A 125 21.86 -9.86 13.13
N ILE A 126 20.68 -9.42 13.58
CA ILE A 126 20.29 -8.01 13.62
C ILE A 126 20.78 -7.42 14.94
N ILE A 127 21.44 -6.27 14.85
CA ILE A 127 21.78 -5.44 16.00
C ILE A 127 20.83 -4.25 16.01
N LYS A 128 20.09 -4.08 17.09
CA LYS A 128 19.36 -2.84 17.36
C LYS A 128 20.28 -1.93 18.15
N LEU A 129 20.76 -0.86 17.51
CA LEU A 129 21.64 0.12 18.12
C LEU A 129 20.81 1.31 18.62
N TYR A 130 20.75 1.49 19.93
CA TYR A 130 20.05 2.58 20.60
C TYR A 130 21.08 3.64 20.98
N MET A 131 21.20 4.69 20.17
CA MET A 131 22.19 5.73 20.41
C MET A 131 21.64 6.95 21.16
N PHE A 132 20.37 7.32 20.99
CA PHE A 132 19.82 8.58 21.51
C PHE A 132 18.34 8.51 21.88
N PRO A 133 17.86 9.42 22.76
CA PRO A 133 16.43 9.64 23.01
C PRO A 133 15.67 10.02 21.73
N ASP A 134 14.41 9.61 21.61
CA ASP A 134 13.53 10.02 20.54
C ASP A 134 13.24 11.53 20.56
N SER A 135 12.58 12.02 19.50
CA SER A 135 12.32 13.45 19.34
C SER A 135 11.44 14.02 20.45
N GLU A 136 10.46 13.26 20.93
CA GLU A 136 9.51 13.72 21.95
C GLU A 136 10.17 13.85 23.33
N THR A 137 10.96 12.86 23.73
CA THR A 137 11.75 12.89 24.97
C THR A 137 12.74 14.04 24.95
N ARG A 138 13.34 14.31 23.79
CA ARG A 138 14.32 15.37 23.60
C ARG A 138 13.69 16.75 23.59
N ASP A 139 12.53 16.92 22.97
CA ASP A 139 11.78 18.19 23.02
C ASP A 139 11.34 18.50 24.45
N ARG A 140 10.93 17.46 25.20
CA ARG A 140 10.64 17.58 26.62
C ARG A 140 11.90 17.94 27.42
N GLN A 141 13.03 17.27 27.19
CA GLN A 141 14.33 17.57 27.80
C GLN A 141 14.78 19.02 27.54
N ASN A 142 14.63 19.49 26.30
CA ASN A 142 14.98 20.86 25.92
C ASN A 142 14.03 21.89 26.55
N ALA A 143 12.77 21.54 26.78
CA ALA A 143 11.77 22.41 27.38
C ALA A 143 11.86 22.48 28.92
N THR A 144 12.19 21.37 29.61
CA THR A 144 12.11 21.27 31.07
C THR A 144 13.47 21.22 31.77
N GLY A 145 14.55 20.84 31.09
CA GLY A 145 15.88 20.65 31.68
C GLY A 145 15.99 19.44 32.61
N GLU A 146 14.90 18.74 32.91
CA GLU A 146 14.85 17.52 33.71
C GLU A 146 14.35 16.34 32.86
N VAL A 147 15.07 15.23 32.93
CA VAL A 147 14.69 13.96 32.31
C VAL A 147 14.74 12.88 33.37
N ASP A 148 13.61 12.21 33.59
CA ASP A 148 13.61 10.94 34.30
C ASP A 148 14.31 9.90 33.40
N PRO A 149 15.47 9.34 33.80
CA PRO A 149 16.20 8.35 33.02
C PRO A 149 15.34 7.11 32.68
N GLN A 150 14.26 6.86 33.43
CA GLN A 150 13.33 5.76 33.20
C GLN A 150 12.25 6.06 32.15
N MET A 151 12.10 7.32 31.71
CA MET A 151 11.13 7.74 30.68
C MET A 151 11.77 8.07 29.33
N VAL A 152 13.04 7.72 29.12
CA VAL A 152 13.76 8.00 27.88
C VAL A 152 13.52 6.91 26.85
N THR A 153 12.61 7.14 25.92
CA THR A 153 12.44 6.28 24.74
C THR A 153 13.55 6.56 23.75
N HIS A 154 14.17 5.51 23.19
CA HIS A 154 15.29 5.63 22.24
C HIS A 154 14.88 5.02 20.90
N GLU A 155 15.15 5.72 19.79
CA GLU A 155 14.91 5.17 18.45
C GLU A 155 16.05 4.21 18.08
N ALA A 156 15.71 2.97 17.75
CA ALA A 156 16.68 1.93 17.39
C ALA A 156 17.08 2.04 15.91
N THR A 157 18.38 1.99 15.64
CA THR A 157 18.89 1.76 14.28
C THR A 157 19.17 0.27 14.09
N ASP A 158 18.48 -0.35 13.14
CA ASP A 158 18.70 -1.76 12.79
C ASP A 158 19.95 -1.93 11.89
N LEU A 159 20.97 -2.58 12.43
CA LEU A 159 22.22 -2.96 11.77
C LEU A 159 22.29 -4.48 11.61
N LEU A 160 23.21 -4.96 10.78
CA LEU A 160 23.43 -6.40 10.58
C LEU A 160 24.87 -6.75 10.91
N VAL A 161 25.07 -7.82 11.66
CA VAL A 161 26.40 -8.39 11.91
C VAL A 161 27.01 -8.81 10.58
N ALA A 162 28.13 -8.20 10.20
CA ALA A 162 28.99 -8.69 9.13
C ALA A 162 29.82 -9.88 9.60
N GLN A 163 30.47 -9.72 10.75
CA GLN A 163 31.34 -10.74 11.34
C GLN A 163 31.49 -10.52 12.85
N VAL A 164 31.60 -11.60 13.62
CA VAL A 164 32.04 -11.54 15.03
C VAL A 164 33.57 -11.64 15.06
N LEU A 165 34.24 -10.62 15.59
CA LEU A 165 35.70 -10.50 15.58
C LEU A 165 36.29 -11.27 16.77
N ASP A 166 35.78 -11.00 17.97
CA ASP A 166 36.12 -11.71 19.20
C ASP A 166 34.91 -11.80 20.15
N ASP A 167 35.17 -12.09 21.42
CA ASP A 167 34.18 -12.28 22.47
C ASP A 167 33.40 -10.99 22.79
N LEU A 168 34.02 -9.82 22.62
CA LEU A 168 33.45 -8.51 22.93
C LEU A 168 33.31 -7.61 21.70
N LYS A 169 33.93 -7.96 20.56
CA LYS A 169 33.96 -7.17 19.33
C LYS A 169 33.24 -7.84 18.17
N LEU A 170 32.45 -7.07 17.44
CA LEU A 170 31.89 -7.47 16.16
C LEU A 170 31.96 -6.33 15.14
N GLN A 171 31.76 -6.67 13.87
CA GLN A 171 31.65 -5.73 12.77
C GLN A 171 30.24 -5.78 12.16
N VAL A 172 29.70 -4.64 11.74
CA VAL A 172 28.42 -4.52 11.02
C VAL A 172 28.60 -4.23 9.53
N ILE A 173 27.59 -4.60 8.73
CA ILE A 173 27.60 -4.49 7.26
C ILE A 173 27.66 -3.02 6.82
N ASP A 174 26.77 -2.19 7.36
CA ASP A 174 26.66 -0.77 7.02
C ASP A 174 27.49 0.08 7.98
N GLY A 175 28.04 1.19 7.49
CA GLY A 175 28.69 2.18 8.35
C GLY A 175 27.66 2.91 9.23
N ILE A 176 27.95 3.01 10.51
CA ILE A 176 27.17 3.77 11.48
C ILE A 176 27.44 5.25 11.24
N ARG A 177 26.39 6.01 10.96
CA ARG A 177 26.49 7.47 10.85
C ARG A 177 26.08 8.12 12.19
N PRO A 178 26.87 9.06 12.72
CA PRO A 178 26.39 9.90 13.80
C PRO A 178 25.24 10.78 13.27
N PRO A 179 24.23 11.09 14.10
CA PRO A 179 23.12 11.92 13.68
C PRO A 179 23.61 13.34 13.34
N GLY A 180 22.92 14.01 12.40
CA GLY A 180 23.35 15.31 11.88
C GLY A 180 23.54 16.38 12.96
N ASN A 181 22.70 16.36 13.98
CA ASN A 181 22.72 17.31 15.09
C ASN A 181 23.76 16.98 16.20
N LEU A 182 24.58 15.94 16.05
CA LEU A 182 25.63 15.61 17.02
C LEU A 182 26.66 16.73 17.04
N SER A 183 26.87 17.38 18.18
CA SER A 183 27.97 18.33 18.33
C SER A 183 29.23 17.59 18.80
N ILE A 184 30.29 17.63 18.00
CA ILE A 184 31.58 17.01 18.31
C ILE A 184 32.54 18.07 18.87
N ARG A 185 33.24 17.71 19.94
CA ARG A 185 34.31 18.54 20.52
C ARG A 185 35.65 18.06 19.99
N VAL A 186 36.35 18.98 19.35
CA VAL A 186 37.63 18.69 18.73
C VAL A 186 38.70 19.57 19.37
N PRO A 187 39.83 19.00 19.84
CA PRO A 187 40.97 19.80 20.27
C PRO A 187 41.36 20.82 19.21
N GLU A 188 41.65 22.05 19.62
CA GLU A 188 41.92 23.16 18.69
C GLU A 188 43.03 22.86 17.68
N GLU A 189 44.07 22.15 18.13
CA GLU A 189 45.20 21.70 17.31
C GLU A 189 44.74 20.74 16.19
N LEU A 190 43.92 19.76 16.54
CA LEU A 190 43.38 18.76 15.60
C LEU A 190 42.37 19.39 14.64
N TYR A 191 41.56 20.34 15.12
CA TYR A 191 40.64 21.09 14.29
C TYR A 191 41.40 21.96 13.28
N ALA A 192 42.40 22.70 13.75
CA ALA A 192 43.25 23.52 12.90
C ALA A 192 43.95 22.68 11.82
N GLU A 193 44.53 21.55 12.19
CA GLU A 193 45.16 20.61 11.26
C GLU A 193 44.17 20.07 10.22
N THR A 194 43.00 19.58 10.65
CA THR A 194 42.02 18.93 9.77
C THR A 194 41.42 19.89 8.74
N PHE A 195 41.24 21.15 9.10
CA PHE A 195 40.67 22.18 8.22
C PHE A 195 41.73 23.07 7.56
N GLY A 196 43.02 22.77 7.74
CA GLY A 196 44.12 23.53 7.14
C GLY A 196 44.23 24.97 7.66
N LEU A 197 43.81 25.20 8.91
CA LEU A 197 43.84 26.48 9.61
C LEU A 197 45.06 26.55 10.53
N ARG A 198 45.49 27.76 10.88
CA ARG A 198 46.40 28.01 12.00
C ARG A 198 45.60 28.24 13.29
N ILE A 199 46.18 27.94 14.45
CA ILE A 199 45.49 28.09 15.76
C ILE A 199 45.03 29.55 16.02
N ASP A 200 45.78 30.54 15.55
CA ASP A 200 45.41 31.97 15.64
C ASP A 200 44.18 32.32 14.79
N GLN A 201 43.81 31.49 13.81
CA GLN A 201 42.61 31.67 12.99
C GLN A 201 41.33 31.15 13.66
N LEU A 202 41.42 30.56 14.86
CA LEU A 202 40.26 30.10 15.64
C LEU A 202 39.65 31.20 16.51
N ASP A 203 40.25 32.39 16.56
CA ASP A 203 39.77 33.51 17.37
C ASP A 203 38.37 33.98 16.99
N ASP A 204 38.00 33.92 15.70
CA ASP A 204 36.64 34.22 15.24
C ASP A 204 35.62 33.19 15.74
N LEU A 205 36.02 31.92 15.87
CA LEU A 205 35.17 30.86 16.42
C LEU A 205 35.05 30.99 17.94
N ARG A 206 36.12 31.40 18.65
CA ARG A 206 36.07 31.77 20.07
C ARG A 206 35.10 32.92 20.31
N ALA A 207 35.16 33.97 19.48
CA ALA A 207 34.26 35.12 19.57
C ALA A 207 32.79 34.75 19.31
N GLN A 208 32.53 33.72 18.51
CA GLN A 208 31.20 33.16 18.27
C GLN A 208 30.74 32.16 19.36
N GLY A 209 31.55 31.92 20.40
CA GLY A 209 31.25 30.95 21.45
C GLY A 209 31.31 29.49 20.98
N LYS A 210 31.96 29.22 19.84
CA LYS A 210 32.11 27.87 19.27
C LYS A 210 33.37 27.17 19.76
N VAL A 211 34.19 27.81 20.58
CA VAL A 211 35.38 27.22 21.18
C VAL A 211 35.28 27.44 22.69
N ASP A 212 35.34 26.35 23.45
CA ASP A 212 35.33 26.36 24.91
C ASP A 212 36.61 25.74 25.48
N ALA A 213 36.67 25.57 26.80
CA ALA A 213 37.83 25.00 27.49
C ALA A 213 38.18 23.55 27.05
N PHE A 214 37.31 22.91 26.28
CA PHE A 214 37.45 21.53 25.81
C PHE A 214 37.65 21.44 24.28
N GLY A 215 37.75 22.59 23.58
CA GLY A 215 38.07 22.66 22.16
C GLY A 215 36.96 23.30 21.31
N VAL A 216 37.01 23.04 20.00
CA VAL A 216 36.06 23.56 19.02
C VAL A 216 34.81 22.66 18.98
N ASN A 217 33.64 23.27 19.16
CA ASN A 217 32.34 22.63 19.12
C ASN A 217 31.72 22.75 17.72
N ILE A 218 31.49 21.61 17.05
CA ILE A 218 31.07 21.60 15.65
C ILE A 218 29.89 20.64 15.50
N PRO A 219 28.75 21.07 14.90
CA PRO A 219 27.72 20.13 14.49
C PRO A 219 28.27 19.17 13.42
N ALA A 220 28.10 17.88 13.62
CA ALA A 220 28.65 16.82 12.78
C ALA A 220 28.13 16.90 11.34
N GLU A 221 26.90 17.38 11.13
CA GLU A 221 26.33 17.66 9.80
C GLU A 221 27.10 18.72 8.99
N ASN A 222 27.86 19.59 9.65
CA ASN A 222 28.63 20.64 8.99
C ASN A 222 30.04 20.20 8.59
N VAL A 223 30.38 18.93 8.81
CA VAL A 223 31.68 18.35 8.49
C VAL A 223 31.50 17.26 7.45
N ALA A 224 32.30 17.30 6.37
CA ALA A 224 32.27 16.24 5.37
C ALA A 224 32.60 14.89 6.02
N LEU A 225 31.94 13.81 5.58
CA LEU A 225 32.00 12.51 6.27
C LEU A 225 33.43 11.99 6.44
N ASP A 226 34.29 12.20 5.45
CA ASP A 226 35.72 11.87 5.44
C ASP A 226 36.57 12.72 6.41
N GLN A 227 36.19 13.97 6.66
CA GLN A 227 36.81 14.82 7.66
C GLN A 227 36.32 14.46 9.07
N LEU A 228 35.01 14.23 9.23
CA LEU A 228 34.39 13.80 10.49
C LEU A 228 35.01 12.49 10.97
N HIS A 229 35.30 11.62 10.02
CA HIS A 229 36.05 10.40 10.21
C HIS A 229 37.42 10.63 10.90
N ASN A 230 38.20 11.63 10.50
CA ASN A 230 39.50 11.88 11.10
C ASN A 230 39.41 12.51 12.50
N LEU A 231 38.35 13.28 12.75
CA LEU A 231 38.15 14.03 13.99
C LEU A 231 37.68 13.18 15.17
N VAL A 232 36.94 12.09 14.91
CA VAL A 232 36.31 11.25 15.95
C VAL A 232 36.63 9.78 15.71
N PRO A 233 37.80 9.28 16.15
CA PRO A 233 38.18 7.88 15.90
C PRO A 233 37.23 6.87 16.55
N THR A 234 36.66 7.23 17.70
CA THR A 234 35.71 6.42 18.49
C THR A 234 34.58 7.29 19.01
N ILE A 235 33.35 6.78 18.95
CA ILE A 235 32.19 7.43 19.58
C ILE A 235 32.16 7.01 21.06
N ALA A 236 32.48 7.94 21.96
CA ALA A 236 32.72 7.67 23.38
C ALA A 236 31.46 7.69 24.27
N TRP A 237 30.28 7.99 23.71
CA TRP A 237 29.01 7.81 24.41
C TRP A 237 28.49 6.41 24.05
N PRO A 238 28.55 5.42 24.97
CA PRO A 238 28.31 4.05 24.56
C PRO A 238 26.82 3.80 24.31
N PRO A 239 26.40 3.50 23.07
CA PRO A 239 25.02 3.12 22.80
C PRO A 239 24.65 1.78 23.44
N ARG A 240 23.36 1.64 23.76
CA ARG A 240 22.79 0.33 24.12
C ARG A 240 22.59 -0.51 22.86
N ILE A 241 22.80 -1.82 22.97
CA ILE A 241 22.45 -2.78 21.91
C ILE A 241 21.46 -3.85 22.35
N GLU A 242 20.70 -4.37 21.39
CA GLU A 242 20.06 -5.67 21.45
C GLU A 242 20.46 -6.49 20.21
N ILE A 243 20.58 -7.82 20.34
CA ILE A 243 20.89 -8.73 19.22
C ILE A 243 19.77 -9.73 19.00
N TRP A 244 19.42 -9.90 17.73
CA TRP A 244 18.26 -10.64 17.28
C TRP A 244 18.61 -11.59 16.15
N ARG A 245 18.12 -12.82 16.21
CA ARG A 245 18.31 -13.84 15.17
C ARG A 245 17.02 -14.17 14.46
N ASN A 246 16.95 -13.92 13.17
CA ASN A 246 15.87 -14.42 12.34
C ASN A 246 16.03 -15.93 12.15
N LYS A 247 15.06 -16.73 12.64
CA LYS A 247 15.01 -18.18 12.43
C LYS A 247 14.65 -18.56 10.99
N ASP A 248 14.01 -17.65 10.27
CA ASP A 248 13.56 -17.85 8.89
C ASP A 248 14.36 -16.95 7.93
N ALA A 249 14.87 -17.54 6.85
CA ALA A 249 15.56 -16.81 5.79
C ALA A 249 14.64 -15.75 5.14
N LYS A 250 13.32 -15.99 5.09
CA LYS A 250 12.34 -15.03 4.58
C LYS A 250 12.22 -13.81 5.51
N MET A 251 12.24 -13.99 6.83
CA MET A 251 12.28 -12.86 7.78
C MET A 251 13.57 -12.04 7.65
N GLN A 252 14.71 -12.69 7.36
CA GLN A 252 15.94 -11.98 7.02
C GLN A 252 15.81 -11.17 5.74
N ALA A 253 15.20 -11.72 4.70
CA ALA A 253 14.95 -11.00 3.47
C ALA A 253 14.04 -9.78 3.69
N ILE A 254 12.94 -9.94 4.43
CA ILE A 254 12.00 -8.87 4.78
C ILE A 254 12.71 -7.75 5.54
N THR A 255 13.41 -8.09 6.63
CA THR A 255 14.09 -7.09 7.46
C THR A 255 15.16 -6.34 6.67
N ARG A 256 15.94 -7.06 5.84
CA ARG A 256 16.94 -6.46 4.96
C ARG A 256 16.32 -5.52 3.94
N ALA A 257 15.24 -5.91 3.28
CA ALA A 257 14.56 -5.09 2.28
C ALA A 257 13.98 -3.82 2.91
N LEU A 258 13.28 -3.94 4.04
CA LEU A 258 12.75 -2.78 4.78
C LEU A 258 13.87 -1.84 5.22
N GLY A 259 14.95 -2.36 5.82
CA GLY A 259 16.09 -1.57 6.27
C GLY A 259 16.86 -0.90 5.13
N ARG A 260 17.03 -1.61 4.00
CA ARG A 260 17.67 -1.07 2.80
C ARG A 260 16.86 0.08 2.21
N TYR A 261 15.55 -0.05 2.11
CA TYR A 261 14.70 1.04 1.63
C TYR A 261 14.69 2.22 2.61
N ALA A 262 14.46 1.96 3.90
CA ALA A 262 14.54 2.94 4.98
C ALA A 262 15.77 3.83 4.84
N ARG A 263 16.97 3.22 4.88
CA ARG A 263 18.25 3.93 4.85
C ARG A 263 18.57 4.50 3.47
N ASN A 264 18.51 3.68 2.43
CA ASN A 264 19.11 4.00 1.14
C ASN A 264 18.10 4.36 0.04
N GLY A 265 16.80 4.16 0.28
CA GLY A 265 15.76 4.34 -0.74
C GLY A 265 15.82 3.33 -1.88
N GLU A 266 16.41 2.16 -1.64
CA GLU A 266 16.65 1.14 -2.66
C GLU A 266 15.78 -0.12 -2.48
N PRO A 267 15.09 -0.58 -3.55
CA PRO A 267 14.88 0.13 -4.81
C PRO A 267 13.94 1.35 -4.64
N ALA A 268 13.97 2.31 -5.57
CA ALA A 268 13.09 3.47 -5.47
C ALA A 268 11.60 3.12 -5.68
N LEU A 269 11.34 2.08 -6.48
CA LEU A 269 9.99 1.54 -6.75
C LEU A 269 9.96 0.04 -6.46
N GLY A 270 8.85 -0.45 -5.90
CA GLY A 270 8.67 -1.87 -5.61
C GLY A 270 9.62 -2.37 -4.51
N TRP A 271 9.84 -1.55 -3.49
CA TRP A 271 10.71 -1.86 -2.36
C TRP A 271 10.04 -2.76 -1.31
N GLU A 272 8.72 -2.90 -1.39
CA GLU A 272 7.89 -3.55 -0.40
C GLU A 272 8.06 -5.07 -0.39
N PRO A 273 8.62 -5.68 0.67
CA PRO A 273 8.82 -7.13 0.75
C PRO A 273 7.54 -7.83 1.23
N THR A 274 6.50 -7.80 0.40
CA THR A 274 5.22 -8.42 0.71
C THR A 274 5.31 -9.95 0.70
N PRO A 275 4.43 -10.67 1.43
CA PRO A 275 4.48 -12.13 1.52
C PRO A 275 4.40 -12.90 0.19
N ASP A 276 3.79 -12.28 -0.83
CA ASP A 276 3.60 -12.78 -2.20
C ASP A 276 4.65 -12.27 -3.21
N ALA A 277 5.62 -11.46 -2.80
CA ALA A 277 6.56 -10.77 -3.70
C ALA A 277 7.34 -11.72 -4.63
N ASP A 278 7.81 -12.86 -4.10
CA ASP A 278 8.56 -13.84 -4.90
C ASP A 278 7.71 -14.49 -6.00
N GLU A 279 6.44 -14.79 -5.71
CA GLU A 279 5.53 -15.37 -6.69
C GLU A 279 5.13 -14.33 -7.73
N LEU A 280 4.88 -13.09 -7.29
CA LEU A 280 4.59 -11.98 -8.18
C LEU A 280 5.76 -11.67 -9.13
N ALA A 281 7.00 -11.74 -8.65
CA ALA A 281 8.19 -11.59 -9.49
C ALA A 281 8.28 -12.72 -10.54
N ARG A 282 7.97 -13.97 -10.15
CA ARG A 282 7.90 -15.11 -11.09
C ARG A 282 6.82 -14.91 -12.16
N LEU A 283 5.64 -14.43 -11.77
CA LEU A 283 4.55 -14.13 -12.71
C LEU A 283 4.95 -13.01 -13.68
N THR A 284 5.56 -11.94 -13.18
CA THR A 284 6.05 -10.83 -14.00
C THR A 284 7.07 -11.32 -15.04
N GLU A 285 8.00 -12.19 -14.63
CA GLU A 285 8.96 -12.79 -15.56
C GLU A 285 8.29 -13.73 -16.57
N SER A 286 7.22 -14.44 -16.17
CA SER A 286 6.44 -15.26 -17.09
C SER A 286 5.73 -14.40 -18.15
N PHE A 287 5.13 -13.26 -17.75
CA PHE A 287 4.58 -12.28 -18.68
C PHE A 287 5.66 -11.71 -19.62
N ASN A 288 6.86 -11.43 -19.12
CA ASN A 288 7.99 -10.98 -19.94
C ASN A 288 8.46 -12.04 -20.94
N ARG A 289 8.49 -13.31 -20.53
CA ARG A 289 8.79 -14.43 -21.44
C ARG A 289 7.73 -14.55 -22.53
N TRP A 290 6.47 -14.39 -22.16
CA TRP A 290 5.36 -14.38 -23.10
C TRP A 290 5.46 -13.20 -24.09
N LEU A 291 5.70 -11.97 -23.62
CA LEU A 291 5.87 -10.79 -24.48
C LEU A 291 6.99 -10.99 -25.50
N ARG A 292 8.18 -11.44 -25.06
CA ARG A 292 9.34 -11.69 -25.93
C ARG A 292 9.10 -12.81 -26.94
N SER A 293 8.16 -13.72 -26.68
CA SER A 293 7.81 -14.80 -27.62
C SER A 293 6.95 -14.34 -28.80
N ARG A 294 6.37 -13.14 -28.73
CA ARG A 294 5.49 -12.58 -29.76
C ARG A 294 6.30 -11.90 -30.85
N LYS A 295 5.75 -11.87 -32.06
CA LYS A 295 6.23 -10.91 -33.07
C LYS A 295 5.92 -9.51 -32.56
N GLN A 296 6.92 -8.63 -32.63
CA GLN A 296 6.77 -7.23 -32.22
C GLN A 296 5.54 -6.63 -32.90
N THR A 297 4.62 -6.15 -32.08
CA THR A 297 3.43 -5.42 -32.53
C THR A 297 3.82 -4.00 -32.91
N ASN A 298 2.95 -3.32 -33.65
CA ASN A 298 3.17 -1.91 -33.96
C ASN A 298 3.31 -1.13 -32.64
N PRO A 299 4.27 -0.19 -32.56
CA PRO A 299 4.37 0.67 -31.40
C PRO A 299 3.05 1.40 -31.18
N VAL A 300 2.68 1.57 -29.92
CA VAL A 300 1.59 2.45 -29.50
C VAL A 300 2.12 3.86 -29.55
N ASP A 301 1.45 4.70 -30.33
CA ASP A 301 1.70 6.13 -30.31
C ASP A 301 1.28 6.67 -28.93
N PRO A 302 2.12 7.47 -28.26
CA PRO A 302 1.72 8.12 -27.02
C PRO A 302 0.44 8.95 -27.26
N PRO A 303 -0.56 8.90 -26.35
CA PRO A 303 -1.80 9.64 -26.55
C PRO A 303 -1.55 11.14 -26.62
N GLU A 304 -2.36 11.84 -27.42
CA GLU A 304 -2.26 13.30 -27.60
C GLU A 304 -2.42 14.02 -26.26
N LEU A 305 -3.28 13.47 -25.39
CA LEU A 305 -3.52 13.96 -24.04
C LEU A 305 -2.27 14.03 -23.16
N LEU A 306 -1.16 13.33 -23.46
CA LEU A 306 0.12 13.53 -22.76
C LEU A 306 0.64 14.96 -22.86
N ALA A 307 0.31 15.67 -23.95
CA ALA A 307 0.70 17.07 -24.13
C ALA A 307 0.06 18.01 -23.08
N SER A 308 -1.06 17.61 -22.47
CA SER A 308 -1.74 18.38 -21.41
C SER A 308 -1.00 18.34 -20.07
N LEU A 309 -0.07 17.40 -19.87
CA LEU A 309 0.71 17.34 -18.64
C LEU A 309 1.65 18.56 -18.52
N PRO A 310 1.86 19.09 -17.30
CA PRO A 310 2.85 20.13 -17.05
C PRO A 310 4.22 19.77 -17.63
N ALA A 311 4.91 20.73 -18.25
CA ALA A 311 6.22 20.52 -18.89
C ALA A 311 7.25 19.89 -17.94
N GLU A 312 7.19 20.20 -16.64
CA GLU A 312 8.06 19.60 -15.62
C GLU A 312 7.86 18.10 -15.45
N LEU A 313 6.66 17.57 -15.66
CA LEU A 313 6.39 16.13 -15.62
C LEU A 313 6.65 15.48 -16.98
N ARG A 314 6.35 16.19 -18.07
CA ARG A 314 6.46 15.69 -19.45
C ARG A 314 7.90 15.58 -19.94
N GLU A 315 8.73 16.58 -19.64
CA GLU A 315 10.04 16.76 -20.29
C GLU A 315 11.23 16.50 -19.36
N LYS A 316 11.04 16.49 -18.03
CA LYS A 316 12.13 16.32 -17.07
C LYS A 316 12.12 14.94 -16.43
N ALA A 317 13.32 14.41 -16.22
CA ALA A 317 13.52 13.25 -15.37
C ALA A 317 13.05 13.54 -13.93
N PRO A 318 12.58 12.53 -13.18
CA PRO A 318 12.59 11.12 -13.56
C PRO A 318 11.29 10.65 -14.26
N VAL A 319 10.26 11.49 -14.40
CA VAL A 319 8.96 11.07 -14.97
C VAL A 319 9.05 10.84 -16.48
N ALA A 320 9.74 11.72 -17.20
CA ALA A 320 9.93 11.60 -18.66
C ALA A 320 10.44 10.21 -19.10
N ASP A 321 11.26 9.55 -18.26
CA ASP A 321 11.83 8.22 -18.51
C ASP A 321 10.80 7.07 -18.47
N TYR A 322 9.57 7.36 -18.02
CA TYR A 322 8.47 6.40 -17.92
C TYR A 322 7.35 6.66 -18.94
N ILE A 323 7.31 7.84 -19.54
CA ILE A 323 6.26 8.27 -20.48
C ILE A 323 6.79 8.59 -21.88
N SER A 324 8.10 8.44 -22.11
CA SER A 324 8.67 8.56 -23.46
C SER A 324 8.11 7.48 -24.39
N PRO A 325 8.10 7.71 -25.72
CA PRO A 325 7.67 6.71 -26.69
C PRO A 325 8.36 5.35 -26.49
N ASP A 326 9.67 5.35 -26.23
CA ASP A 326 10.43 4.13 -25.95
C ASP A 326 9.98 3.45 -24.65
N ALA A 327 9.70 4.22 -23.59
CA ALA A 327 9.25 3.70 -22.31
C ALA A 327 7.85 3.06 -22.39
N LEU A 328 6.93 3.69 -23.12
CA LEU A 328 5.58 3.18 -23.37
C LEU A 328 5.61 1.95 -24.28
N ASN A 329 6.63 1.81 -25.13
CA ASN A 329 6.79 0.71 -26.08
C ASN A 329 7.79 -0.39 -25.68
N ARG A 330 8.28 -0.38 -24.44
CA ARG A 330 9.14 -1.47 -23.92
C ARG A 330 8.45 -2.83 -24.04
N ASP A 331 9.22 -3.84 -24.42
CA ASP A 331 8.78 -5.24 -24.61
C ASP A 331 8.83 -6.07 -23.31
N THR A 332 9.06 -5.42 -22.18
CA THR A 332 9.15 -6.05 -20.85
C THR A 332 8.50 -5.16 -19.79
N PHE A 333 7.85 -5.80 -18.83
CA PHE A 333 7.42 -5.22 -17.58
C PHE A 333 8.61 -5.09 -16.62
N ALA A 334 8.73 -3.93 -15.97
CA ALA A 334 9.64 -3.75 -14.86
C ALA A 334 9.13 -4.53 -13.63
N VAL A 335 10.04 -4.87 -12.71
CA VAL A 335 9.71 -5.69 -11.52
C VAL A 335 8.54 -5.10 -10.71
N HIS A 336 8.54 -3.78 -10.49
CA HIS A 336 7.48 -3.10 -9.73
C HIS A 336 6.12 -3.07 -10.46
N GLU A 337 6.09 -3.27 -11.79
CA GLU A 337 4.86 -3.27 -12.57
C GLU A 337 4.03 -4.53 -12.35
N GLY A 338 4.63 -5.63 -11.88
CA GLY A 338 3.89 -6.80 -11.42
C GLY A 338 2.84 -6.46 -10.37
N ARG A 339 3.18 -5.60 -9.40
CA ARG A 339 2.24 -5.12 -8.38
C ARG A 339 1.14 -4.24 -8.97
N LEU A 340 1.42 -3.48 -10.03
CA LEU A 340 0.42 -2.67 -10.73
C LEU A 340 -0.55 -3.53 -11.54
N ILE A 341 -0.09 -4.64 -12.12
CA ILE A 341 -0.95 -5.63 -12.76
C ILE A 341 -1.86 -6.29 -11.71
N GLN A 342 -1.30 -6.70 -10.58
CA GLN A 342 -2.09 -7.28 -9.48
C GLN A 342 -3.07 -6.28 -8.86
N GLN A 343 -2.69 -5.00 -8.76
CA GLN A 343 -3.58 -3.91 -8.34
C GLN A 343 -4.83 -3.84 -9.23
N ALA A 344 -4.68 -4.01 -10.55
CA ALA A 344 -5.81 -4.05 -11.46
C ALA A 344 -6.70 -5.29 -11.25
N SER A 345 -6.11 -6.44 -10.90
CA SER A 345 -6.85 -7.64 -10.49
C SER A 345 -7.65 -7.41 -9.21
N TRP A 346 -7.06 -6.79 -8.18
CA TRP A 346 -7.79 -6.45 -6.96
C TRP A 346 -8.93 -5.48 -7.22
N ALA A 347 -8.70 -4.44 -8.03
CA ALA A 347 -9.74 -3.50 -8.42
C ALA A 347 -10.86 -4.20 -9.21
N ARG A 348 -10.54 -5.17 -10.08
CA ARG A 348 -11.52 -5.95 -10.83
C ARG A 348 -12.39 -6.74 -9.88
N ASP A 349 -11.77 -7.45 -8.94
CA ASP A 349 -12.49 -8.33 -8.03
C ASP A 349 -13.43 -7.55 -7.12
N ILE A 350 -12.92 -6.51 -6.45
CA ILE A 350 -13.72 -5.59 -5.63
C ILE A 350 -14.90 -5.06 -6.44
N ALA A 351 -14.64 -4.55 -7.64
CA ALA A 351 -15.69 -3.97 -8.44
C ALA A 351 -16.72 -5.01 -8.93
N ALA A 352 -16.30 -6.26 -9.17
CA ALA A 352 -17.17 -7.33 -9.65
C ALA A 352 -18.22 -7.76 -8.62
N TRP A 353 -17.83 -7.95 -7.35
CA TRP A 353 -18.79 -8.36 -6.32
C TRP A 353 -19.54 -7.18 -5.69
N ASN A 354 -18.98 -5.96 -5.73
CA ASN A 354 -19.60 -4.79 -5.08
C ASN A 354 -20.50 -3.95 -6.01
N ALA A 355 -20.29 -3.94 -7.33
CA ALA A 355 -21.14 -3.15 -8.24
C ALA A 355 -22.62 -3.60 -8.26
N GLY A 356 -22.89 -4.85 -7.85
CA GLY A 356 -24.20 -5.49 -7.88
C GLY A 356 -24.73 -5.70 -9.30
N ASP A 357 -26.01 -6.09 -9.41
CA ASP A 357 -26.63 -6.55 -10.67
C ASP A 357 -27.22 -5.42 -11.53
N ALA A 358 -26.97 -4.15 -11.18
CA ALA A 358 -27.49 -3.03 -11.95
C ALA A 358 -26.80 -2.98 -13.33
N PHE A 359 -27.57 -2.71 -14.38
CA PHE A 359 -27.02 -2.52 -15.73
C PHE A 359 -26.47 -1.11 -15.92
N ASP A 360 -27.16 -0.12 -15.35
CA ASP A 360 -26.85 1.29 -15.54
C ASP A 360 -25.54 1.68 -14.82
N PRO A 361 -24.71 2.55 -15.43
CA PRO A 361 -23.47 3.04 -14.83
C PRO A 361 -23.64 3.71 -13.47
N LEU A 362 -24.64 4.59 -13.30
CA LEU A 362 -24.78 5.41 -12.09
C LEU A 362 -24.99 4.58 -10.80
N PRO A 363 -25.97 3.65 -10.70
CA PRO A 363 -26.15 2.85 -9.49
C PRO A 363 -24.93 1.98 -9.13
N ARG A 364 -24.20 1.50 -10.13
CA ARG A 364 -22.93 0.77 -9.92
C ARG A 364 -21.88 1.71 -9.36
N ALA A 365 -21.72 2.90 -9.94
CA ALA A 365 -20.80 3.92 -9.47
C ALA A 365 -21.10 4.34 -8.01
N GLU A 366 -22.36 4.53 -7.63
CA GLU A 366 -22.75 4.83 -6.24
C GLU A 366 -22.27 3.75 -5.26
N ARG A 367 -22.46 2.46 -5.59
CA ARG A 367 -21.99 1.34 -4.76
C ARG A 367 -20.47 1.29 -4.66
N LEU A 368 -19.77 1.46 -5.78
CA LEU A 368 -18.30 1.49 -5.81
C LEU A 368 -17.76 2.66 -4.99
N PHE A 369 -18.39 3.83 -5.08
CA PHE A 369 -18.01 5.01 -4.32
C PHE A 369 -18.24 4.80 -2.82
N ASP A 370 -19.42 4.31 -2.41
CA ASP A 370 -19.71 3.98 -1.01
C ASP A 370 -18.72 2.96 -0.44
N TRP A 371 -18.33 1.94 -1.24
CA TRP A 371 -17.31 0.97 -0.84
C TRP A 371 -15.94 1.63 -0.60
N VAL A 372 -15.52 2.54 -1.49
CA VAL A 372 -14.27 3.29 -1.31
C VAL A 372 -14.32 4.11 -0.02
N VAL A 373 -15.43 4.79 0.27
CA VAL A 373 -15.57 5.62 1.48
C VAL A 373 -15.52 4.77 2.75
N ARG A 374 -16.16 3.59 2.77
CA ARG A 374 -16.13 2.66 3.91
C ARG A 374 -14.77 1.99 4.12
N ASN A 375 -14.08 1.62 3.04
CA ASN A 375 -12.82 0.86 3.14
C ASN A 375 -11.55 1.74 3.09
N VAL A 376 -11.67 3.03 2.78
CA VAL A 376 -10.55 3.98 2.75
C VAL A 376 -10.89 5.18 3.63
N THR A 377 -10.34 5.20 4.84
CA THR A 377 -10.51 6.29 5.80
C THR A 377 -9.84 7.56 5.28
N LEU A 378 -10.56 8.69 5.32
CA LEU A 378 -10.02 9.96 4.87
C LEU A 378 -9.00 10.49 5.88
N SER A 379 -7.79 10.81 5.42
CA SER A 379 -6.75 11.35 6.27
C SER A 379 -5.90 12.39 5.53
N ASN A 380 -5.55 13.46 6.25
CA ASN A 380 -4.68 14.53 5.77
C ASN A 380 -3.19 14.25 6.06
N SER A 381 -2.85 13.04 6.54
CA SER A 381 -1.47 12.69 6.86
C SER A 381 -0.56 12.86 5.63
N PRO A 382 0.53 13.65 5.74
CA PRO A 382 1.49 13.83 4.65
C PRO A 382 2.12 12.51 4.17
N ARG A 383 2.15 11.48 5.03
CA ARG A 383 2.69 10.14 4.71
C ARG A 383 1.95 9.49 3.54
N LEU A 384 0.66 9.80 3.39
CA LEU A 384 -0.21 9.19 2.38
C LEU A 384 0.01 9.74 0.98
N ARG A 385 0.75 10.86 0.85
CA ARG A 385 0.94 11.55 -0.44
C ARG A 385 1.51 10.62 -1.51
N ASN A 386 2.34 9.66 -1.12
CA ASN A 386 3.06 8.78 -2.03
C ASN A 386 2.37 7.43 -2.25
N HIS A 387 1.21 7.18 -1.61
CA HIS A 387 0.55 5.89 -1.72
C HIS A 387 0.00 5.65 -3.14
N ARG A 388 0.34 4.52 -3.73
CA ARG A 388 -0.32 3.97 -4.91
C ARG A 388 -1.71 3.42 -4.55
N PRO A 389 -2.58 3.16 -5.53
CA PRO A 389 -3.90 2.59 -5.25
C PRO A 389 -3.84 1.27 -4.48
N TRP A 390 -2.87 0.39 -4.75
CA TRP A 390 -2.71 -0.87 -4.00
C TRP A 390 -2.31 -0.65 -2.53
N GLN A 391 -1.48 0.36 -2.24
CA GLN A 391 -1.13 0.73 -0.85
C GLN A 391 -2.35 1.33 -0.14
N THR A 392 -3.10 2.18 -0.84
CA THR A 392 -4.37 2.74 -0.34
C THR A 392 -5.36 1.63 0.03
N LEU A 393 -5.48 0.59 -0.80
CA LEU A 393 -6.31 -0.59 -0.53
C LEU A 393 -5.84 -1.36 0.70
N VAL A 394 -4.55 -1.71 0.76
CA VAL A 394 -3.98 -2.52 1.85
C VAL A 394 -4.08 -1.79 3.19
N PHE A 395 -3.68 -0.52 3.23
CA PHE A 395 -3.69 0.28 4.46
C PHE A 395 -5.08 0.83 4.81
N GLY A 396 -6.01 0.85 3.85
CA GLY A 396 -7.39 1.32 4.02
C GLY A 396 -7.49 2.78 4.50
N ARG A 397 -6.56 3.62 4.04
CA ARG A 397 -6.52 5.06 4.34
C ARG A 397 -5.91 5.85 3.20
N GLY A 398 -6.40 7.06 2.99
CA GLY A 398 -5.99 7.92 1.90
C GLY A 398 -6.54 9.33 2.04
N ASN A 399 -5.98 10.28 1.28
CA ASN A 399 -6.60 11.60 1.13
C ASN A 399 -7.66 11.59 0.01
N ALA A 400 -8.31 12.73 -0.25
CA ALA A 400 -9.31 12.85 -1.31
C ALA A 400 -8.80 12.34 -2.66
N ALA A 401 -7.57 12.72 -3.05
CA ALA A 401 -6.96 12.25 -4.28
C ALA A 401 -6.76 10.72 -4.31
N LYS A 402 -6.44 10.06 -3.18
CA LYS A 402 -6.33 8.59 -3.15
C LYS A 402 -7.69 7.91 -3.30
N ARG A 403 -8.75 8.46 -2.68
CA ARG A 403 -10.13 7.99 -2.88
C ARG A 403 -10.57 8.17 -4.34
N SER A 404 -10.33 9.34 -4.94
CA SER A 404 -10.64 9.61 -6.35
C SER A 404 -9.94 8.64 -7.30
N TRP A 405 -8.64 8.41 -7.07
CA TRP A 405 -7.86 7.51 -7.92
C TRP A 405 -8.38 6.07 -7.83
N LEU A 406 -8.64 5.59 -6.62
CA LEU A 406 -9.17 4.25 -6.42
C LEU A 406 -10.58 4.11 -7.02
N PHE A 407 -11.45 5.10 -6.81
CA PHE A 407 -12.79 5.12 -7.38
C PHE A 407 -12.76 5.05 -8.92
N ALA A 408 -11.97 5.89 -9.57
CA ALA A 408 -11.79 5.87 -11.02
C ALA A 408 -11.25 4.51 -11.51
N MET A 409 -10.35 3.88 -10.73
CA MET A 409 -9.85 2.54 -11.04
C MET A 409 -10.93 1.46 -10.95
N LEU A 410 -11.83 1.52 -9.96
CA LEU A 410 -12.96 0.58 -9.85
C LEU A 410 -13.95 0.79 -11.00
N CYS A 411 -14.29 2.05 -11.32
CA CYS A 411 -15.12 2.41 -12.46
C CYS A 411 -14.53 1.88 -13.78
N ARG A 412 -13.20 2.01 -13.98
CA ARG A 412 -12.50 1.47 -15.15
C ARG A 412 -12.71 -0.04 -15.31
N GLN A 413 -12.67 -0.81 -14.23
CA GLN A 413 -12.91 -2.27 -14.31
C GLN A 413 -14.35 -2.60 -14.72
N GLN A 414 -15.30 -1.74 -14.35
CA GLN A 414 -16.69 -1.86 -14.78
C GLN A 414 -16.98 -1.21 -16.14
N ARG A 415 -15.95 -0.65 -16.81
CA ARG A 415 -16.04 0.14 -18.06
C ARG A 415 -16.98 1.35 -17.95
N ILE A 416 -17.02 1.97 -16.78
CA ILE A 416 -17.76 3.21 -16.53
C ILE A 416 -16.80 4.39 -16.81
N PRO A 417 -17.10 5.27 -17.79
CA PRO A 417 -16.29 6.46 -18.02
C PRO A 417 -16.31 7.35 -16.77
N CYS A 418 -15.12 7.60 -16.22
CA CYS A 418 -14.94 8.36 -15.00
C CYS A 418 -13.81 9.38 -15.18
N CYS A 419 -14.01 10.59 -14.65
CA CYS A 419 -13.01 11.63 -14.55
C CYS A 419 -12.82 12.10 -13.11
N VAL A 420 -11.70 12.76 -12.87
CA VAL A 420 -11.50 13.61 -11.69
C VAL A 420 -11.68 15.05 -12.13
N ILE A 421 -12.37 15.84 -11.32
CA ILE A 421 -12.62 17.26 -11.57
C ILE A 421 -11.85 18.04 -10.52
N THR A 422 -10.94 18.90 -10.97
CA THR A 422 -10.16 19.80 -10.11
C THR A 422 -10.87 21.15 -10.09
N LEU A 423 -11.22 21.62 -8.89
CA LEU A 423 -11.97 22.85 -8.67
C LEU A 423 -11.10 23.82 -7.87
N PRO A 424 -10.77 25.01 -8.39
CA PRO A 424 -10.08 26.03 -7.61
C PRO A 424 -10.98 26.45 -6.44
N ALA A 425 -10.59 26.14 -5.21
CA ALA A 425 -11.31 26.62 -4.03
C ALA A 425 -11.09 28.14 -3.89
N GLY A 426 -12.14 28.89 -3.56
CA GLY A 426 -12.10 30.37 -3.48
C GLY A 426 -11.10 30.94 -2.45
N ASP A 427 -11.05 32.27 -2.34
CA ASP A 427 -10.07 33.13 -1.63
C ASP A 427 -9.75 32.80 -0.14
N GLN A 428 -10.39 31.80 0.47
CA GLN A 428 -10.14 31.35 1.86
C GLN A 428 -8.99 30.33 1.98
N GLY A 429 -7.98 30.40 1.11
CA GLY A 429 -6.67 29.76 1.33
C GLY A 429 -6.61 28.23 1.19
N GLY A 430 -7.62 27.59 0.61
CA GLY A 430 -7.58 26.16 0.25
C GLY A 430 -6.98 25.99 -1.14
N GLY A 431 -6.06 25.03 -1.33
CA GLY A 431 -5.70 24.59 -2.68
C GLY A 431 -6.88 23.94 -3.41
N ASP A 432 -6.61 23.27 -4.53
CA ASP A 432 -7.67 22.64 -5.33
C ASP A 432 -8.55 21.65 -4.53
N TRP A 433 -9.87 21.77 -4.70
CA TRP A 433 -10.86 20.78 -4.28
C TRP A 433 -11.06 19.73 -5.39
N LEU A 434 -11.39 18.49 -5.01
CA LEU A 434 -11.53 17.39 -5.98
C LEU A 434 -12.93 16.81 -5.94
N TRP A 435 -13.54 16.68 -7.12
CA TRP A 435 -14.70 15.81 -7.34
C TRP A 435 -14.34 14.63 -8.24
N CYS A 436 -15.21 13.63 -8.27
CA CYS A 436 -15.23 12.60 -9.29
C CYS A 436 -16.50 12.72 -10.11
N GLY A 437 -16.38 12.59 -11.43
CA GLY A 437 -17.49 12.56 -12.37
C GLY A 437 -17.62 11.17 -12.99
N ILE A 438 -18.85 10.69 -13.20
CA ILE A 438 -19.13 9.53 -14.06
C ILE A 438 -20.12 9.92 -15.14
N VAL A 439 -19.95 9.36 -16.34
CA VAL A 439 -20.89 9.59 -17.45
C VAL A 439 -21.95 8.51 -17.44
N ASP A 440 -23.21 8.94 -17.44
CA ASP A 440 -24.37 8.08 -17.66
C ASP A 440 -25.44 8.83 -18.46
N HIS A 441 -25.92 8.23 -19.56
CA HIS A 441 -26.85 8.86 -20.50
C HIS A 441 -26.48 10.32 -20.88
N ASP A 442 -25.23 10.54 -21.30
CA ASP A 442 -24.65 11.84 -21.68
C ASP A 442 -24.70 12.91 -20.57
N GLN A 443 -24.84 12.52 -19.31
CA GLN A 443 -24.77 13.42 -18.15
C GLN A 443 -23.59 13.06 -17.27
N LEU A 444 -22.91 14.07 -16.73
CA LEU A 444 -21.80 13.90 -15.78
C LEU A 444 -22.31 13.99 -14.34
N TYR A 445 -22.43 12.86 -13.65
CA TYR A 445 -22.89 12.77 -12.26
C TYR A 445 -21.73 12.91 -11.28
N LEU A 446 -21.97 13.63 -10.18
CA LEU A 446 -20.91 14.13 -9.30
C LEU A 446 -20.83 13.42 -7.95
N PHE A 447 -19.60 13.14 -7.54
CA PHE A 447 -19.24 12.53 -6.26
C PHE A 447 -18.13 13.33 -5.59
N ASP A 448 -18.25 13.54 -4.28
CA ASP A 448 -17.23 14.26 -3.51
C ASP A 448 -16.46 13.29 -2.58
N PRO A 449 -15.21 12.94 -2.92
CA PRO A 449 -14.37 12.03 -2.12
C PRO A 449 -14.00 12.56 -0.73
N GLN A 450 -14.07 13.87 -0.51
CA GLN A 450 -13.76 14.52 0.76
C GLN A 450 -14.98 14.55 1.69
N LEU A 451 -16.17 14.80 1.16
CA LEU A 451 -17.42 14.59 1.89
C LEU A 451 -17.73 13.10 2.08
N GLY A 452 -17.25 12.25 1.17
CA GLY A 452 -17.61 10.83 1.15
C GLY A 452 -19.07 10.60 0.74
N LEU A 453 -19.62 11.48 -0.11
CA LEU A 453 -21.02 11.40 -0.57
C LEU A 453 -21.12 11.63 -2.09
N PRO A 454 -22.06 10.96 -2.78
CA PRO A 454 -22.62 11.49 -4.02
C PRO A 454 -23.21 12.87 -3.74
N LEU A 455 -22.95 13.84 -4.61
CA LEU A 455 -23.46 15.20 -4.40
C LEU A 455 -25.00 15.19 -4.55
N PRO A 456 -25.75 15.76 -3.59
CA PRO A 456 -27.20 15.80 -3.67
C PRO A 456 -27.65 16.81 -4.73
N GLY A 457 -28.49 16.35 -5.64
CA GLY A 457 -29.24 17.16 -6.57
C GLY A 457 -30.72 17.29 -6.19
N PRO A 458 -31.53 17.89 -7.06
CA PRO A 458 -32.98 17.97 -6.88
C PRO A 458 -33.62 16.59 -6.67
N ASP A 459 -34.67 16.54 -5.87
CA ASP A 459 -35.42 15.32 -5.53
C ASP A 459 -34.58 14.19 -4.89
N GLY A 460 -33.43 14.52 -4.29
CA GLY A 460 -32.55 13.55 -3.64
C GLY A 460 -31.74 12.67 -4.60
N LYS A 461 -31.75 12.98 -5.90
CA LYS A 461 -30.92 12.30 -6.91
C LYS A 461 -29.47 12.77 -6.85
N VAL A 462 -28.57 12.07 -7.52
CA VAL A 462 -27.18 12.53 -7.68
C VAL A 462 -27.16 13.76 -8.61
N LEU A 463 -26.47 14.81 -8.16
CA LEU A 463 -26.30 16.07 -8.88
C LEU A 463 -25.47 15.86 -10.14
N THR A 464 -25.87 16.47 -11.25
CA THR A 464 -25.05 16.54 -12.46
C THR A 464 -24.25 17.84 -12.53
N PHE A 465 -23.14 17.82 -13.26
CA PHE A 465 -22.34 19.03 -13.48
C PHE A 465 -23.13 20.15 -14.16
N ALA A 466 -23.95 19.80 -15.15
CA ALA A 466 -24.82 20.77 -15.82
C ALA A 466 -25.84 21.41 -14.86
N GLN A 467 -26.36 20.65 -13.89
CA GLN A 467 -27.24 21.20 -12.85
C GLN A 467 -26.48 22.14 -11.91
N ALA A 468 -25.29 21.75 -11.47
CA ALA A 468 -24.44 22.59 -10.61
C ALA A 468 -24.07 23.92 -11.29
N GLN A 469 -23.77 23.90 -12.59
CA GLN A 469 -23.50 25.12 -13.36
C GLN A 469 -24.74 25.99 -13.56
N ALA A 470 -25.89 25.39 -13.82
CA ALA A 470 -27.14 26.12 -14.05
C ALA A 470 -27.65 26.78 -12.76
N ASP A 471 -27.46 26.14 -11.62
CA ASP A 471 -27.84 26.64 -10.29
C ASP A 471 -26.76 26.31 -9.24
N PRO A 472 -25.71 27.15 -9.12
CA PRO A 472 -24.67 26.96 -8.10
C PRO A 472 -25.21 26.98 -6.66
N GLY A 473 -26.38 27.60 -6.42
CA GLY A 473 -27.03 27.64 -5.11
C GLY A 473 -27.43 26.27 -4.57
N LEU A 474 -27.48 25.23 -5.42
CA LEU A 474 -27.66 23.84 -4.98
C LEU A 474 -26.55 23.38 -4.02
N LEU A 475 -25.35 23.95 -4.14
CA LEU A 475 -24.20 23.64 -3.29
C LEU A 475 -24.28 24.31 -1.91
N ASP A 476 -25.09 25.37 -1.75
CA ASP A 476 -25.27 26.06 -0.47
C ASP A 476 -25.81 25.12 0.62
N SER A 477 -26.57 24.10 0.21
CA SER A 477 -27.10 23.06 1.09
C SER A 477 -26.01 22.19 1.74
N LEU A 478 -24.79 22.20 1.21
CA LEU A 478 -23.62 21.50 1.75
C LEU A 478 -22.87 22.35 2.79
N SER A 479 -23.13 23.65 2.83
CA SER A 479 -22.52 24.57 3.79
C SER A 479 -23.23 24.53 5.14
N ARG A 480 -22.48 24.87 6.19
CA ARG A 480 -22.96 25.01 7.57
C ARG A 480 -22.50 26.33 8.16
N PRO A 481 -23.19 26.86 9.20
CA PRO A 481 -22.79 28.12 9.83
C PRO A 481 -21.34 28.15 10.32
N ASP A 482 -20.80 26.99 10.73
CA ASP A 482 -19.42 26.83 11.22
C ASP A 482 -18.46 26.22 10.19
N LEU A 483 -18.95 25.76 9.04
CA LEU A 483 -18.15 25.09 8.00
C LEU A 483 -18.74 25.41 6.62
N SER A 484 -18.12 26.34 5.89
CA SER A 484 -18.51 26.61 4.51
C SER A 484 -18.02 25.50 3.59
N TYR A 485 -18.87 25.07 2.66
CA TYR A 485 -18.42 24.29 1.52
C TYR A 485 -17.59 25.19 0.59
N PRO A 486 -16.43 24.74 0.08
CA PRO A 486 -15.46 25.64 -0.56
C PRO A 486 -15.65 25.81 -2.07
N VAL A 487 -16.62 25.14 -2.68
CA VAL A 487 -16.89 25.21 -4.12
C VAL A 487 -18.03 26.18 -4.36
N ASP A 488 -17.76 27.20 -5.18
CA ASP A 488 -18.73 28.21 -5.59
C ASP A 488 -18.89 28.27 -7.12
N ALA A 489 -19.61 29.27 -7.62
CA ALA A 489 -19.83 29.47 -9.05
C ALA A 489 -18.51 29.72 -9.82
N ASP A 490 -17.53 30.40 -9.22
CA ASP A 490 -16.23 30.67 -9.85
C ASP A 490 -15.39 29.39 -9.90
N SER A 491 -15.44 28.55 -8.86
CA SER A 491 -14.85 27.21 -8.89
C SER A 491 -15.41 26.37 -10.04
N LEU A 492 -16.73 26.38 -10.24
CA LEU A 492 -17.40 25.64 -11.32
C LEU A 492 -17.04 26.15 -12.72
N ALA A 493 -16.89 27.47 -12.86
CA ALA A 493 -16.49 28.09 -14.13
C ALA A 493 -15.04 27.77 -14.53
N ASN A 494 -14.20 27.47 -13.55
CA ASN A 494 -12.78 27.14 -13.74
C ASN A 494 -12.47 25.66 -13.47
N ALA A 495 -13.47 24.79 -13.58
CA ALA A 495 -13.32 23.35 -13.36
C ALA A 495 -12.42 22.72 -14.45
N GLU A 496 -11.42 21.93 -14.04
CA GLU A 496 -10.59 21.14 -14.95
C GLU A 496 -11.00 19.66 -14.89
N PHE A 497 -11.36 19.09 -16.04
CA PHE A 497 -11.77 17.69 -16.16
C PHE A 497 -10.59 16.84 -16.59
N ALA A 498 -10.33 15.74 -15.87
CA ALA A 498 -9.13 14.96 -16.09
C ALA A 498 -9.39 13.45 -16.17
N VAL A 499 -8.86 12.82 -17.21
CA VAL A 499 -8.80 11.36 -17.36
C VAL A 499 -7.73 10.79 -16.42
N VAL A 500 -8.10 9.74 -15.68
CA VAL A 500 -7.16 9.05 -14.78
C VAL A 500 -6.39 7.98 -15.54
N ALA A 501 -5.09 8.20 -15.74
CA ALA A 501 -4.18 7.23 -16.34
C ALA A 501 -2.82 7.20 -15.61
N GLU A 502 -2.14 6.06 -15.71
CA GLU A 502 -0.80 5.82 -15.21
C GLU A 502 0.12 5.43 -16.38
N PRO A 503 1.46 5.60 -16.27
CA PRO A 503 2.38 5.20 -17.34
C PRO A 503 2.18 3.76 -17.84
N LEU A 504 1.94 2.81 -16.93
CA LEU A 504 1.66 1.42 -17.32
C LEU A 504 0.37 1.32 -18.14
N SER A 505 -0.70 2.03 -17.79
CA SER A 505 -1.99 1.94 -18.50
C SER A 505 -1.96 2.57 -19.89
N LEU A 506 -0.94 3.38 -20.18
CA LEU A 506 -0.70 3.98 -21.50
C LEU A 506 0.28 3.16 -22.36
N SER A 507 0.79 2.04 -21.84
CA SER A 507 1.86 1.27 -22.48
C SER A 507 1.36 0.19 -23.43
N SER A 508 2.14 -0.11 -24.47
CA SER A 508 1.84 -1.18 -25.43
C SER A 508 1.87 -2.57 -24.79
N ARG A 509 2.74 -2.79 -23.80
CA ARG A 509 2.83 -4.06 -23.05
C ARG A 509 1.55 -4.34 -22.24
N ALA A 510 0.97 -3.32 -21.60
CA ALA A 510 -0.30 -3.46 -20.90
C ALA A 510 -1.45 -3.75 -21.88
N GLN A 511 -1.46 -3.09 -23.05
CA GLN A 511 -2.45 -3.31 -24.10
C GLN A 511 -2.40 -4.75 -24.63
N GLN A 512 -1.20 -5.24 -24.93
CA GLN A 512 -0.99 -6.60 -25.41
C GLN A 512 -1.43 -7.65 -24.38
N LEU A 513 -1.14 -7.42 -23.09
CA LEU A 513 -1.55 -8.30 -22.00
C LEU A 513 -3.07 -8.32 -21.81
N GLN A 514 -3.73 -7.15 -21.88
CA GLN A 514 -5.19 -7.04 -21.79
C GLN A 514 -5.89 -7.75 -22.95
N GLN A 515 -5.41 -7.60 -24.19
CA GLN A 515 -6.02 -8.19 -25.39
C GLN A 515 -6.06 -9.73 -25.40
N GLN A 516 -5.32 -10.40 -24.52
CA GLN A 516 -5.37 -11.86 -24.40
C GLN A 516 -6.42 -12.38 -23.44
N GLN A 517 -7.03 -11.49 -22.67
CA GLN A 517 -8.06 -11.85 -21.73
C GLN A 517 -9.43 -11.68 -22.39
N SER A 518 -10.36 -12.54 -21.99
CA SER A 518 -11.76 -12.45 -22.40
C SER A 518 -12.65 -12.94 -21.25
N GLY A 519 -13.92 -12.58 -21.30
CA GLY A 519 -14.89 -12.96 -20.27
C GLY A 519 -14.92 -12.03 -19.06
N SER A 520 -15.65 -12.45 -18.03
CA SER A 520 -15.95 -11.66 -16.82
C SER A 520 -14.76 -11.50 -15.87
N SER A 521 -13.73 -12.33 -15.96
CA SER A 521 -12.50 -12.24 -15.17
C SER A 521 -11.40 -11.39 -15.82
N ALA A 522 -11.65 -10.83 -17.00
CA ALA A 522 -10.66 -10.02 -17.70
C ALA A 522 -10.37 -8.72 -16.93
N ILE A 523 -9.10 -8.45 -16.62
CA ILE A 523 -8.68 -7.17 -16.03
C ILE A 523 -8.56 -6.09 -17.10
N VAL A 524 -9.04 -4.89 -16.80
CA VAL A 524 -8.81 -3.68 -17.61
C VAL A 524 -7.51 -3.02 -17.13
N LEU A 525 -6.44 -3.20 -17.90
CA LEU A 525 -5.11 -2.63 -17.64
C LEU A 525 -4.88 -1.30 -18.34
N THR A 526 -5.50 -1.07 -19.50
CA THR A 526 -5.22 0.10 -20.33
C THR A 526 -6.27 1.19 -20.19
N VAL A 527 -5.86 2.41 -20.53
CA VAL A 527 -6.73 3.56 -20.73
C VAL A 527 -6.43 4.12 -22.11
N ASP A 528 -7.45 4.15 -22.97
CA ASP A 528 -7.41 4.98 -24.18
C ASP A 528 -7.77 6.40 -23.76
N ALA A 529 -6.74 7.22 -23.49
CA ALA A 529 -6.94 8.52 -22.86
C ALA A 529 -7.67 9.49 -23.79
N ASP A 530 -7.35 9.47 -25.08
CA ASP A 530 -7.95 10.36 -26.07
C ASP A 530 -9.41 9.98 -26.33
N GLU A 531 -9.76 8.69 -26.38
CA GLU A 531 -11.16 8.27 -26.50
C GLU A 531 -11.95 8.55 -25.21
N ALA A 532 -11.35 8.33 -24.04
CA ALA A 532 -11.99 8.67 -22.77
C ALA A 532 -12.29 10.17 -22.67
N ALA A 533 -11.38 11.03 -23.14
CA ALA A 533 -11.59 12.47 -23.21
C ALA A 533 -12.79 12.83 -24.11
N LYS A 534 -12.85 12.27 -25.33
CA LYS A 534 -13.98 12.49 -26.25
C LYS A 534 -15.33 12.05 -25.67
N LEU A 535 -15.36 10.93 -24.94
CA LEU A 535 -16.58 10.46 -24.28
C LEU A 535 -17.01 11.41 -23.16
N LEU A 536 -16.07 11.97 -22.40
CA LEU A 536 -16.37 12.95 -21.35
C LEU A 536 -16.90 14.26 -21.93
N GLU A 537 -16.34 14.74 -23.04
CA GLU A 537 -16.74 15.97 -23.74
C GLU A 537 -18.15 15.89 -24.37
N GLN A 538 -18.76 14.70 -24.42
CA GLN A 538 -20.16 14.56 -24.82
C GLN A 538 -21.12 15.06 -23.72
N ALA A 539 -20.68 15.09 -22.46
CA ALA A 539 -21.50 15.56 -21.36
C ALA A 539 -21.58 17.12 -21.36
N PRO A 540 -22.78 17.71 -21.16
CA PRO A 540 -22.92 19.16 -21.13
C PRO A 540 -22.06 19.83 -20.07
N GLY A 541 -21.36 20.90 -20.46
CA GLY A 541 -20.50 21.68 -19.58
C GLY A 541 -19.07 21.15 -19.46
N VAL A 542 -18.73 20.02 -20.09
CA VAL A 542 -17.38 19.45 -20.10
C VAL A 542 -16.65 19.86 -21.37
N SER A 543 -15.48 20.49 -21.22
CA SER A 543 -14.58 20.81 -22.33
C SER A 543 -13.12 20.69 -21.89
N ASP A 544 -12.22 20.65 -22.88
CA ASP A 544 -10.76 20.71 -22.69
C ASP A 544 -10.24 19.64 -21.72
N VAL A 545 -10.68 18.39 -21.90
CA VAL A 545 -10.33 17.31 -20.98
C VAL A 545 -8.83 17.01 -21.05
N VAL A 546 -8.19 16.93 -19.89
CA VAL A 546 -6.73 16.71 -19.75
C VAL A 546 -6.40 15.35 -19.16
N LEU A 547 -5.10 15.01 -19.07
CA LEU A 547 -4.64 13.92 -18.21
C LEU A 547 -4.50 14.41 -16.77
N TRP A 548 -4.98 13.60 -15.84
CA TRP A 548 -4.84 13.92 -14.44
C TRP A 548 -3.37 13.86 -14.02
N ARG A 549 -2.85 14.98 -13.50
CA ARG A 549 -1.43 15.10 -13.12
C ARG A 549 -1.03 14.24 -11.92
N HIS A 550 -1.96 13.90 -11.02
CA HIS A 550 -1.65 13.30 -9.73
C HIS A 550 -0.93 11.94 -9.81
N PRO A 551 -1.30 10.97 -10.68
CA PRO A 551 -0.53 9.74 -10.86
C PRO A 551 0.94 9.97 -11.24
N PHE A 552 1.22 10.93 -12.11
CA PHE A 552 2.57 11.28 -12.56
C PHE A 552 3.36 12.02 -11.48
N GLU A 553 2.72 12.92 -10.74
CA GLU A 553 3.32 13.54 -9.57
C GLU A 553 3.62 12.52 -8.46
N ASN A 554 2.75 11.55 -8.24
CA ASN A 554 2.96 10.48 -7.27
C ASN A 554 4.20 9.65 -7.65
N LEU A 555 4.31 9.26 -8.92
CA LEU A 555 5.51 8.61 -9.44
C LEU A 555 6.78 9.46 -9.24
N ARG A 556 6.70 10.76 -9.54
CA ARG A 556 7.82 11.70 -9.30
C ARG A 556 8.22 11.72 -7.84
N ARG A 557 7.26 11.82 -6.93
CA ARG A 557 7.51 11.88 -5.48
C ARG A 557 8.16 10.59 -4.98
N GLU A 558 7.71 9.42 -5.42
CA GLU A 558 8.34 8.15 -5.06
C GLU A 558 9.79 8.05 -5.56
N LEU A 559 10.04 8.41 -6.83
CA LEU A 559 11.38 8.35 -7.42
C LEU A 559 12.34 9.34 -6.75
N VAL A 560 11.88 10.57 -6.47
CA VAL A 560 12.67 11.57 -5.74
C VAL A 560 12.93 11.13 -4.31
N LEU A 561 11.92 10.56 -3.63
CA LEU A 561 12.07 10.05 -2.27
C LEU A 561 13.07 8.88 -2.21
N GLY A 562 13.02 7.96 -3.16
CA GLY A 562 13.96 6.85 -3.26
C GLY A 562 15.40 7.30 -3.56
N ALA A 563 15.58 8.35 -4.38
CA ALA A 563 16.90 8.85 -4.74
C ALA A 563 17.52 9.82 -3.70
N ALA A 564 16.71 10.42 -2.82
CA ALA A 564 17.18 11.44 -1.89
C ALA A 564 17.96 10.84 -0.69
N SER A 565 19.11 11.43 -0.36
CA SER A 565 20.00 10.98 0.72
C SER A 565 19.96 11.85 1.99
N ASN A 566 18.96 12.73 2.11
CA ASN A 566 18.82 13.63 3.27
C ASN A 566 17.96 13.01 4.40
N ALA A 567 18.09 13.55 5.61
CA ALA A 567 17.40 13.04 6.80
C ALA A 567 15.88 13.04 6.67
N ALA A 568 15.28 14.08 6.06
CA ALA A 568 13.83 14.14 5.86
C ALA A 568 13.32 13.00 4.96
N ALA A 569 14.07 12.67 3.91
CA ALA A 569 13.77 11.55 3.04
C ALA A 569 13.91 10.21 3.77
N GLU A 570 14.97 10.02 4.56
CA GLU A 570 15.13 8.83 5.41
C GLU A 570 13.97 8.67 6.41
N THR A 571 13.56 9.74 7.11
CA THR A 571 12.40 9.72 8.01
C THR A 571 11.12 9.33 7.28
N ALA A 572 10.88 9.87 6.09
CA ALA A 572 9.70 9.53 5.30
C ALA A 572 9.72 8.07 4.81
N ARG A 573 10.89 7.53 4.43
CA ARG A 573 11.06 6.12 4.06
C ARG A 573 10.91 5.18 5.25
N ASN A 574 11.45 5.55 6.41
CA ASN A 574 11.28 4.82 7.67
C ASN A 574 9.80 4.74 8.02
N ALA A 575 9.06 5.85 7.96
CA ALA A 575 7.62 5.86 8.19
C ALA A 575 6.85 4.94 7.23
N ALA A 576 7.19 4.95 5.94
CA ALA A 576 6.58 4.06 4.96
C ALA A 576 6.91 2.57 5.24
N ALA A 577 8.16 2.27 5.61
CA ALA A 577 8.56 0.91 5.99
C ALA A 577 7.82 0.43 7.24
N LEU A 578 7.63 1.30 8.24
CA LEU A 578 6.87 1.00 9.46
C LEU A 578 5.40 0.68 9.15
N ASP A 579 4.77 1.42 8.23
CA ASP A 579 3.39 1.16 7.81
C ASP A 579 3.20 -0.21 7.17
N LEU A 580 4.21 -0.72 6.47
CA LEU A 580 4.16 -2.04 5.84
C LEU A 580 4.47 -3.19 6.81
N ARG A 581 5.14 -2.94 7.94
CA ARG A 581 5.62 -4.00 8.87
C ARG A 581 4.52 -4.99 9.29
N PRO A 582 3.32 -4.57 9.72
CA PRO A 582 2.26 -5.50 10.11
C PRO A 582 1.94 -6.53 9.01
N PHE A 583 1.90 -6.07 7.76
CA PHE A 583 1.59 -6.92 6.60
C PHE A 583 2.77 -7.80 6.17
N ALA A 584 4.00 -7.26 6.18
CA ALA A 584 5.18 -8.03 5.83
C ALA A 584 5.47 -9.13 6.86
N TRP A 585 5.25 -8.85 8.15
CA TRP A 585 5.53 -9.79 9.26
C TRP A 585 4.38 -10.75 9.54
N SER A 586 3.17 -10.45 9.10
CA SER A 586 2.00 -11.30 9.24
C SER A 586 1.43 -11.70 7.86
N PRO A 587 1.96 -12.78 7.23
CA PRO A 587 1.43 -13.30 5.97
C PRO A 587 -0.05 -13.63 6.02
N ARG A 588 -0.56 -14.00 7.21
CA ARG A 588 -1.98 -14.27 7.42
C ARG A 588 -2.83 -13.00 7.37
N LEU A 589 -2.36 -11.88 7.93
CA LEU A 589 -3.03 -10.58 7.80
C LEU A 589 -3.10 -10.17 6.32
N TRP A 590 -1.96 -10.28 5.63
CA TRP A 590 -1.88 -9.98 4.20
C TRP A 590 -2.81 -10.88 3.36
N GLN A 591 -2.76 -12.20 3.57
CA GLN A 591 -3.64 -13.14 2.86
C GLN A 591 -5.12 -12.84 3.13
N ALA A 592 -5.49 -12.55 4.38
CA ALA A 592 -6.87 -12.18 4.73
C ALA A 592 -7.33 -10.94 3.95
N ARG A 593 -6.47 -9.93 3.83
CA ARG A 593 -6.76 -8.71 3.08
C ARG A 593 -6.95 -8.99 1.59
N LEU A 594 -6.12 -9.86 1.01
CA LEU A 594 -6.27 -10.21 -0.41
C LEU A 594 -7.51 -11.06 -0.70
N LEU A 595 -7.86 -12.00 0.19
CA LEU A 595 -9.10 -12.77 0.08
C LEU A 595 -10.32 -11.86 0.20
N TYR A 596 -10.27 -10.88 1.10
CA TYR A 596 -11.32 -9.87 1.18
C TYR A 596 -11.48 -9.09 -0.13
N PHE A 597 -10.39 -8.69 -0.79
CA PHE A 597 -10.50 -8.05 -2.11
C PHE A 597 -11.06 -8.97 -3.19
N ARG A 598 -10.62 -10.24 -3.21
CA ARG A 598 -11.04 -11.23 -4.21
C ARG A 598 -12.54 -11.54 -4.11
N GLY A 599 -13.06 -11.68 -2.89
CA GLY A 599 -14.49 -11.83 -2.62
C GLY A 599 -15.17 -12.99 -3.36
N MET A 600 -14.43 -14.05 -3.72
CA MET A 600 -14.99 -15.18 -4.45
C MET A 600 -15.98 -15.94 -3.57
N LEU A 601 -17.18 -16.16 -4.12
CA LEU A 601 -18.23 -16.97 -3.52
C LEU A 601 -18.73 -17.99 -4.54
N GLU A 602 -18.46 -19.27 -4.28
CA GLU A 602 -19.02 -20.36 -5.06
C GLU A 602 -20.42 -20.72 -4.58
N THR A 603 -21.35 -20.84 -5.52
CA THR A 603 -22.67 -21.38 -5.22
C THR A 603 -22.58 -22.88 -4.90
N GLU A 604 -23.51 -23.40 -4.11
CA GLU A 604 -23.59 -24.85 -3.84
C GLU A 604 -23.66 -25.68 -5.13
N ARG A 605 -24.28 -25.13 -6.18
CA ARG A 605 -24.41 -25.80 -7.48
C ARG A 605 -23.06 -25.91 -8.17
N GLU A 606 -22.22 -24.89 -8.10
CA GLU A 606 -20.87 -24.90 -8.66
C GLU A 606 -19.96 -25.84 -7.89
N ALA A 607 -20.03 -25.82 -6.55
CA ALA A 607 -19.31 -26.74 -5.69
C ALA A 607 -19.68 -28.20 -5.98
N LYS A 608 -20.99 -28.52 -6.08
CA LYS A 608 -21.48 -29.88 -6.41
C LYS A 608 -20.99 -30.37 -7.78
N LYS A 609 -20.79 -29.49 -8.76
CA LYS A 609 -20.19 -29.86 -10.06
C LYS A 609 -18.72 -30.27 -9.93
N LYS A 610 -17.99 -29.73 -8.96
CA LYS A 610 -16.59 -30.04 -8.66
C LYS A 610 -16.43 -31.28 -7.76
N GLY A 611 -17.50 -31.69 -7.08
CA GLY A 611 -17.61 -32.96 -6.38
C GLY A 611 -18.39 -32.84 -5.07
N VAL A 612 -18.87 -33.97 -4.54
CA VAL A 612 -19.67 -34.00 -3.28
C VAL A 612 -18.83 -33.60 -2.06
N LEU A 613 -17.51 -33.74 -2.14
CA LEU A 613 -16.56 -33.38 -1.08
C LEU A 613 -15.87 -32.01 -1.32
N HIS A 614 -16.25 -31.28 -2.36
CA HIS A 614 -15.68 -29.95 -2.63
C HIS A 614 -16.38 -28.92 -1.74
N ASP A 615 -15.66 -28.37 -0.78
CA ASP A 615 -16.17 -27.27 0.02
C ASP A 615 -16.26 -26.01 -0.85
N PRO A 616 -17.42 -25.34 -0.89
CA PRO A 616 -17.59 -24.12 -1.69
C PRO A 616 -16.62 -23.04 -1.19
N ILE A 617 -15.93 -22.42 -2.14
CA ILE A 617 -15.09 -21.25 -1.89
C ILE A 617 -15.97 -20.12 -1.34
N ASN A 618 -15.54 -19.55 -0.22
CA ASN A 618 -16.09 -18.32 0.34
C ASN A 618 -14.93 -17.54 0.95
N ASP A 619 -14.41 -16.60 0.16
CA ASP A 619 -13.23 -15.83 0.53
C ASP A 619 -13.46 -14.92 1.72
N HIS A 620 -14.65 -14.31 1.85
CA HIS A 620 -14.98 -13.46 2.99
C HIS A 620 -14.94 -14.27 4.29
N ARG A 621 -15.52 -15.48 4.29
CA ARG A 621 -15.42 -16.41 5.42
C ARG A 621 -13.97 -16.82 5.70
N ALA A 622 -13.18 -17.12 4.66
CA ALA A 622 -11.77 -17.48 4.82
C ALA A 622 -10.93 -16.30 5.38
N ALA A 623 -11.17 -15.08 4.90
CA ALA A 623 -10.57 -13.85 5.40
C ALA A 623 -10.92 -13.64 6.88
N ALA A 624 -12.19 -13.79 7.27
CA ALA A 624 -12.63 -13.70 8.65
C ALA A 624 -11.89 -14.70 9.57
N GLN A 625 -11.72 -15.94 9.13
CA GLN A 625 -10.98 -16.97 9.87
C GLN A 625 -9.50 -16.60 10.05
N LEU A 626 -8.86 -16.03 9.01
CA LEU A 626 -7.48 -15.57 9.09
C LEU A 626 -7.31 -14.35 10.00
N TYR A 627 -8.23 -13.37 9.95
CA TYR A 627 -8.24 -12.24 10.88
C TYR A 627 -8.38 -12.71 12.34
N LEU A 628 -9.17 -13.75 12.58
CA LEU A 628 -9.36 -14.35 13.92
C LEU A 628 -8.19 -15.25 14.36
N HIS A 629 -7.25 -15.56 13.49
CA HIS A 629 -6.22 -16.54 13.78
C HIS A 629 -5.33 -16.10 14.96
N PRO A 630 -5.00 -16.98 15.94
CA PRO A 630 -4.22 -16.60 17.13
C PRO A 630 -2.83 -16.01 16.88
N ARG A 631 -2.26 -16.23 15.69
CA ARG A 631 -1.00 -15.60 15.26
C ARG A 631 -1.15 -14.17 14.73
N VAL A 632 -2.34 -13.80 14.27
CA VAL A 632 -2.70 -12.43 13.89
C VAL A 632 -3.22 -11.69 15.11
N ARG A 633 -4.02 -12.37 15.94
CA ARG A 633 -4.62 -11.83 17.16
C ARG A 633 -4.22 -12.63 18.40
N PRO A 634 -2.94 -12.58 18.81
CA PRO A 634 -2.51 -13.22 20.04
C PRO A 634 -3.21 -12.60 21.26
N SER A 635 -3.37 -13.39 22.32
CA SER A 635 -3.89 -12.89 23.59
C SER A 635 -2.86 -11.98 24.27
N GLU A 636 -3.31 -11.03 25.11
CA GLU A 636 -2.39 -10.16 25.87
C GLU A 636 -1.45 -10.94 26.79
N LYS A 637 -1.96 -12.05 27.35
CA LYS A 637 -1.13 -12.99 28.11
C LYS A 637 -0.02 -13.60 27.25
N THR A 638 -0.32 -13.94 26.00
CA THR A 638 0.68 -14.46 25.07
C THR A 638 1.71 -13.40 24.70
N LEU A 639 1.27 -12.17 24.43
CA LEU A 639 2.16 -11.06 24.07
C LEU A 639 3.12 -10.70 25.21
N SER A 640 2.58 -10.47 26.41
CA SER A 640 3.38 -10.14 27.61
C SER A 640 4.40 -11.22 27.99
N GLN A 641 4.12 -12.50 27.72
CA GLN A 641 5.01 -13.61 28.06
C GLN A 641 6.02 -13.95 26.96
N ALA A 642 5.63 -13.81 25.68
CA ALA A 642 6.40 -14.31 24.55
C ALA A 642 7.11 -13.23 23.73
N VAL A 643 6.71 -11.96 23.85
CA VAL A 643 7.23 -10.84 23.05
C VAL A 643 7.81 -9.77 23.98
N PRO A 644 9.09 -9.88 24.32
CA PRO A 644 9.69 -9.01 25.33
C PRO A 644 10.18 -7.66 24.82
N ASN A 645 10.11 -7.42 23.52
CA ASN A 645 10.57 -6.17 22.91
C ASN A 645 9.37 -5.32 22.51
N THR A 646 9.46 -4.04 22.90
CA THR A 646 8.43 -3.03 22.73
C THR A 646 8.06 -2.83 21.26
N GLU A 647 9.04 -2.77 20.35
CA GLU A 647 8.78 -2.55 18.92
C GLU A 647 8.02 -3.70 18.27
N ARG A 648 8.33 -4.95 18.65
CA ARG A 648 7.55 -6.09 18.18
C ARG A 648 6.17 -6.14 18.76
N LEU A 649 6.08 -5.82 20.03
CA LEU A 649 4.81 -5.74 20.73
C LEU A 649 3.91 -4.74 19.99
N GLN A 650 4.44 -3.57 19.60
CA GLN A 650 3.76 -2.58 18.74
C GLN A 650 3.33 -3.19 17.40
N ILE A 651 4.21 -3.91 16.69
CA ILE A 651 3.84 -4.57 15.41
C ILE A 651 2.67 -5.54 15.61
N TYR A 652 2.67 -6.34 16.69
CA TYR A 652 1.58 -7.27 16.98
C TYR A 652 0.29 -6.56 17.41
N HIS A 653 0.37 -5.51 18.22
CA HIS A 653 -0.79 -4.69 18.57
C HIS A 653 -1.42 -4.07 17.34
N ARG A 654 -0.61 -3.47 16.47
CA ARG A 654 -1.08 -2.90 15.21
C ARG A 654 -1.67 -3.96 14.27
N THR A 655 -1.00 -5.11 14.12
CA THR A 655 -1.52 -6.26 13.34
C THR A 655 -2.88 -6.72 13.86
N LYS A 656 -3.04 -6.81 15.19
CA LYS A 656 -4.29 -7.20 15.84
C LYS A 656 -5.37 -6.13 15.65
N ALA A 657 -5.03 -4.85 15.76
CA ALA A 657 -5.96 -3.74 15.59
C ALA A 657 -6.45 -3.67 14.13
N ASP A 658 -5.55 -3.72 13.15
CA ASP A 658 -5.88 -3.79 11.73
C ASP A 658 -6.80 -4.97 11.42
N ALA A 659 -6.45 -6.18 11.90
CA ALA A 659 -7.30 -7.36 11.73
C ALA A 659 -8.68 -7.22 12.39
N THR A 660 -8.76 -6.46 13.48
CA THR A 660 -10.03 -6.20 14.17
C THR A 660 -10.91 -5.25 13.38
N LEU A 661 -10.33 -4.16 12.87
CA LEU A 661 -11.03 -3.22 11.99
C LEU A 661 -11.53 -3.91 10.73
N TRP A 662 -10.67 -4.67 10.03
CA TRP A 662 -11.08 -5.33 8.79
C TRP A 662 -12.10 -6.44 8.98
N LEU A 663 -12.08 -7.12 10.13
CA LEU A 663 -13.15 -8.04 10.49
C LEU A 663 -14.48 -7.31 10.74
N ALA A 664 -14.45 -6.13 11.38
CA ALA A 664 -15.64 -5.32 11.61
C ALA A 664 -16.24 -4.83 10.29
N GLU A 665 -15.41 -4.29 9.39
CA GLU A 665 -15.85 -3.85 8.04
C GLU A 665 -16.43 -5.01 7.23
N LEU A 666 -15.76 -6.16 7.21
CA LEU A 666 -16.25 -7.36 6.53
C LEU A 666 -17.63 -7.78 7.06
N LYS A 667 -17.83 -7.78 8.39
CA LYS A 667 -19.14 -8.07 8.99
C LYS A 667 -20.19 -7.03 8.63
N ASN A 668 -19.79 -5.77 8.50
CA ASN A 668 -20.69 -4.71 8.06
C ASN A 668 -21.15 -4.94 6.61
N GLU A 669 -20.25 -5.38 5.74
CA GLU A 669 -20.54 -5.68 4.33
C GLU A 669 -21.40 -6.94 4.15
N GLU A 670 -21.24 -7.94 5.00
CA GLU A 670 -22.11 -9.12 5.02
C GLU A 670 -23.54 -8.82 5.55
N GLY A 671 -23.82 -7.56 5.94
CA GLY A 671 -25.08 -7.15 6.57
C GLY A 671 -25.21 -7.60 8.03
N GLU A 672 -24.15 -8.15 8.62
CA GLU A 672 -24.09 -8.58 10.02
C GLU A 672 -23.79 -7.38 10.96
N HIS A 673 -24.53 -6.28 10.80
CA HIS A 673 -24.25 -4.99 11.45
C HIS A 673 -24.13 -5.06 12.98
N ALA A 674 -24.92 -5.92 13.64
CA ALA A 674 -24.82 -6.12 15.09
C ALA A 674 -23.49 -6.75 15.52
N GLN A 675 -22.93 -7.67 14.71
CA GLN A 675 -21.61 -8.24 14.97
C GLN A 675 -20.51 -7.25 14.59
N ALA A 676 -20.69 -6.47 13.52
CA ALA A 676 -19.77 -5.41 13.13
C ALA A 676 -19.54 -4.42 14.29
N LEU A 677 -20.60 -3.94 14.94
CA LEU A 677 -20.51 -3.07 16.12
C LEU A 677 -19.65 -3.68 17.24
N GLN A 678 -19.89 -4.94 17.59
CA GLN A 678 -19.11 -5.63 18.61
C GLN A 678 -17.62 -5.72 18.25
N TRP A 679 -17.27 -5.80 16.97
CA TRP A 679 -15.89 -5.81 16.52
C TRP A 679 -15.27 -4.42 16.50
N PHE A 680 -16.00 -3.39 16.07
CA PHE A 680 -15.54 -2.01 16.18
C PHE A 680 -15.27 -1.60 17.63
N ASP A 681 -16.09 -2.06 18.59
CA ASP A 681 -15.87 -1.83 20.03
C ASP A 681 -14.61 -2.52 20.58
N ARG A 682 -14.04 -3.48 19.85
CA ARG A 682 -12.81 -4.20 20.24
C ARG A 682 -11.54 -3.60 19.65
N VAL A 683 -11.65 -2.58 18.80
CA VAL A 683 -10.49 -1.82 18.34
C VAL A 683 -10.12 -0.86 19.46
N ASP A 684 -8.92 -1.04 20.03
CA ASP A 684 -8.39 -0.14 21.05
C ASP A 684 -7.88 1.13 20.38
N VAL A 685 -8.75 2.13 20.28
CA VAL A 685 -8.43 3.45 19.70
C VAL A 685 -7.82 4.40 20.72
N ASP A 686 -7.73 4.00 22.00
CA ASP A 686 -7.09 4.80 23.05
C ASP A 686 -5.56 4.54 23.08
N ASP A 687 -5.13 3.39 22.56
CA ASP A 687 -3.72 3.13 22.23
C ASP A 687 -3.22 4.10 21.13
N PRO A 688 -2.20 4.93 21.41
CA PRO A 688 -1.63 5.86 20.43
C PRO A 688 -1.14 5.20 19.14
N GLU A 689 -0.74 3.93 19.17
CA GLU A 689 -0.32 3.19 17.98
C GLU A 689 -1.48 2.98 16.98
N ASN A 690 -2.72 3.00 17.49
CA ASN A 690 -3.95 2.76 16.74
C ASN A 690 -4.73 4.05 16.45
N ASP A 691 -4.18 5.22 16.77
CA ASP A 691 -4.87 6.51 16.56
C ASP A 691 -5.33 6.69 15.10
N HIS A 692 -4.54 6.18 14.15
CA HIS A 692 -4.86 6.16 12.72
C HIS A 692 -6.12 5.37 12.34
N LEU A 693 -6.68 4.57 13.24
CA LEU A 693 -7.90 3.78 13.05
C LEU A 693 -9.15 4.45 13.65
N ARG A 694 -8.98 5.49 14.47
CA ARG A 694 -10.07 6.15 15.22
C ARG A 694 -11.22 6.56 14.32
N ASP A 695 -10.91 7.26 13.23
CA ASP A 695 -11.89 7.77 12.28
C ASP A 695 -12.60 6.63 11.53
N ALA A 696 -11.86 5.57 11.20
CA ALA A 696 -12.41 4.36 10.56
C ALA A 696 -13.43 3.68 11.48
N VAL A 697 -13.08 3.51 12.76
CA VAL A 697 -13.95 2.90 13.77
C VAL A 697 -15.20 3.74 14.00
N ARG A 698 -15.07 5.07 14.12
CA ARG A 698 -16.21 5.97 14.31
C ARG A 698 -17.17 5.89 13.12
N TYR A 699 -16.66 6.06 11.90
CA TYR A 699 -17.47 6.03 10.68
C TYR A 699 -18.11 4.65 10.46
N GLY A 700 -17.35 3.56 10.64
CA GLY A 700 -17.82 2.19 10.51
C GLY A 700 -18.92 1.84 11.50
N LYS A 701 -18.80 2.25 12.79
CA LYS A 701 -19.87 2.12 13.79
C LYS A 701 -21.14 2.86 13.37
N ALA A 702 -21.01 4.09 12.91
CA ALA A 702 -22.16 4.88 12.48
C ALA A 702 -22.88 4.21 11.30
N ARG A 703 -22.14 3.67 10.32
CA ARG A 703 -22.72 2.89 9.21
C ARG A 703 -23.38 1.59 9.66
N ALA A 704 -22.81 0.89 10.63
CA ALA A 704 -23.45 -0.31 11.18
C ALA A 704 -24.75 0.04 11.94
N LEU A 705 -24.80 1.17 12.65
CA LEU A 705 -26.02 1.65 13.32
C LEU A 705 -27.12 2.02 12.31
N GLU A 706 -26.77 2.68 11.21
CA GLU A 706 -27.71 2.92 10.09
C GLU A 706 -28.29 1.61 9.55
N GLY A 707 -27.43 0.60 9.32
CA GLY A 707 -27.87 -0.72 8.86
C GLY A 707 -28.80 -1.44 9.84
N LEU A 708 -28.79 -1.07 11.13
CA LEU A 708 -29.72 -1.55 12.15
C LEU A 708 -30.97 -0.67 12.30
N GLY A 709 -31.09 0.42 11.54
CA GLY A 709 -32.16 1.43 11.69
C GLY A 709 -32.02 2.31 12.93
N ARG A 710 -30.86 2.30 13.61
CA ARG A 710 -30.57 3.10 14.82
C ARG A 710 -30.04 4.48 14.42
N ASN A 711 -30.85 5.21 13.66
CA ASN A 711 -30.45 6.43 12.96
C ASN A 711 -30.04 7.58 13.92
N GLU A 712 -30.68 7.69 15.08
CA GLU A 712 -30.32 8.71 16.08
C GLU A 712 -28.90 8.51 16.62
N GLU A 713 -28.56 7.28 17.00
CA GLU A 713 -27.22 6.92 17.51
C GLU A 713 -26.15 7.05 16.41
N ALA A 714 -26.48 6.69 15.17
CA ALA A 714 -25.60 6.93 14.03
C ALA A 714 -25.32 8.43 13.84
N ALA A 715 -26.37 9.26 13.89
CA ALA A 715 -26.26 10.70 13.75
C ALA A 715 -25.42 11.35 14.88
N GLU A 716 -25.51 10.83 16.11
CA GLU A 716 -24.65 11.28 17.22
C GLU A 716 -23.16 11.01 16.94
N LEU A 717 -22.81 9.82 16.47
CA LEU A 717 -21.42 9.50 16.11
C LEU A 717 -20.89 10.40 15.00
N TYR A 718 -21.71 10.70 13.99
CA TYR A 718 -21.32 11.61 12.91
C TYR A 718 -21.13 13.05 13.38
N ARG A 719 -21.99 13.55 14.27
CA ARG A 719 -21.86 14.91 14.82
C ARG A 719 -20.63 15.06 15.71
N GLY A 720 -20.22 13.99 16.39
CA GLY A 720 -19.01 13.94 17.18
C GLY A 720 -17.72 13.77 16.36
N ASP A 721 -17.79 13.78 15.02
CA ASP A 721 -16.63 13.61 14.17
C ASP A 721 -15.81 14.90 14.01
N ASP A 722 -14.50 14.77 14.22
CA ASP A 722 -13.48 15.81 14.04
C ASP A 722 -12.50 15.47 12.90
N SER A 723 -12.73 14.37 12.18
CA SER A 723 -11.90 13.93 11.07
C SER A 723 -11.96 14.91 9.87
N PRO A 724 -11.08 14.74 8.87
CA PRO A 724 -11.18 15.47 7.60
C PRO A 724 -12.52 15.29 6.87
N GLN A 725 -13.33 14.27 7.20
CA GLN A 725 -14.65 14.00 6.63
C GLN A 725 -15.79 14.66 7.43
N ARG A 726 -15.50 15.45 8.48
CA ARG A 726 -16.48 16.07 9.38
C ARG A 726 -17.68 16.69 8.66
N LEU A 727 -17.44 17.51 7.63
CA LEU A 727 -18.52 18.18 6.90
C LEU A 727 -19.49 17.17 6.26
N GLY A 728 -18.96 16.14 5.58
CA GLY A 728 -19.78 15.09 4.98
C GLY A 728 -20.55 14.26 6.01
N ASN A 729 -19.91 13.98 7.15
CA ASN A 729 -20.55 13.26 8.26
C ASN A 729 -21.69 14.09 8.87
N LEU A 730 -21.52 15.40 9.05
CA LEU A 730 -22.59 16.29 9.52
C LEU A 730 -23.77 16.35 8.54
N ILE A 731 -23.51 16.41 7.23
CA ILE A 731 -24.57 16.35 6.20
C ILE A 731 -25.33 15.02 6.30
N ARG A 732 -24.61 13.90 6.45
CA ARG A 732 -25.23 12.58 6.61
C ARG A 732 -26.08 12.49 7.88
N ALA A 733 -25.60 13.05 9.00
CA ALA A 733 -26.34 13.09 10.26
C ALA A 733 -27.67 13.84 10.15
N ASP A 734 -27.70 14.96 9.42
CA ASP A 734 -28.92 15.74 9.22
C ASP A 734 -29.93 14.99 8.35
N ARG A 735 -29.48 14.27 7.32
CA ARG A 735 -30.36 13.43 6.49
C ARG A 735 -31.03 12.34 7.32
N LEU A 736 -30.25 11.63 8.15
CA LEU A 736 -30.79 10.61 9.05
C LEU A 736 -31.84 11.18 10.03
N ALA A 737 -31.62 12.40 10.52
CA ALA A 737 -32.57 13.07 11.40
C ALA A 737 -33.84 13.54 10.65
N ALA A 738 -33.73 13.93 9.38
CA ALA A 738 -34.87 14.28 8.54
C ALA A 738 -35.74 13.06 8.23
N ASP A 739 -35.11 11.93 7.90
CA ASP A 739 -35.80 10.67 7.57
C ASP A 739 -36.53 10.09 8.79
N ALA A 740 -35.97 10.23 10.00
CA ALA A 740 -36.63 9.82 11.24
C ALA A 740 -37.91 10.64 11.57
N ASN A 741 -38.05 11.83 10.99
CA ASN A 741 -39.18 12.74 11.20
C ASN A 741 -40.23 12.67 10.07
N GLN A 742 -40.04 11.81 9.06
CA GLN A 742 -41.09 11.53 8.07
C GLN A 742 -41.99 10.39 8.59
N PRO A 743 -43.31 10.62 8.73
CA PRO A 743 -44.24 9.68 9.38
C PRO A 743 -44.53 8.40 8.59
#